data_AF-A0A4V0XIG1-F1
#
_entry.id   AF-A0A4V0XIG1-F1
#
_cell.length_a   1.000
_cell.length_b   1.000
_cell.length_c   1.000
_cell.angle_alpha   90.00
_cell.angle_beta   90.00
_cell.angle_gamma   90.00
#
_symmetry.space_group_name_H-M   'P 1'
#
loop_
_entity.id
_entity.type
_entity.pdbx_description
1 polymer ?
#
loop_
_entity_poly.entity_id
_entity_poly.type
_entity_poly.pdbx_seq_one_letter_code
_entity_poly.pdbx_strand_id
1 'polypeptide(L)'
;MSNVESFIGVVAASMVRRLIDRGHPGIRLQNVTGFSPASLLEGLHDIKPVPRVAVAGENAAGLAKASKYPKGALTTDLAVATEWRNDPNVKESVIVVSFGEEERLGSFHRFTEVRDRDLYQEICNIALSTVCPNEVLKRWWQVLEQTDARRQISVFRLASYFLYVKGRPGQIPDASREGLFHLGLLPSKEFFENSTPAGLKRSFNANRLLINRIEILSNADRDRLNRSIEAVKPAQRQKCQEILGSIFKYNRSGTDHDRQVLLAEEVRSLFESKKPSRGTGKTPRMVPIERAGVDAILQGDDQELEELGRKLNETINAFEENETPVVTFDLTSRSEQASAKIPPPLVRLLNRCVTPDKFGGVFKFPNSANFDVALGDIDNAGYTPFGLYGDKSFHTLLTRVIDLGIVESEVMDRWNAFVDARKLLSEYAVAIAVSPMVALSSDKTLLKAGQAYINTYAELSAAIRDRYEAVASRSSTGARHLCAQLLVLDTIYFETPGTVHAILSPLHPLHLWKYVRLAEQLRDEKGTLNDEQKQVLAESTVKLPHFVTALFVPEGLVSNSQPLVLPESHQIVTLPCYQQENPHYAGTEGQERLIRILRKFLVLYPHAKRSFRLCLVDPPELPGFLEQLAAQIANESLPVDGMNLVVFRTLDRPISIGSDDQQLETIASVFAAEDSPRFVLNIRQSKTTYSDINTHLEQDPVHVLAIFDPSRSTVGRFTSRETGFVHPLVLPKEFQYDPIEDQLIITPAATGDLFDVYYSLQNRLNNALTGSHFGISSSLGPDFPKTGSLLTHCTWLVLGDKLVDALPNNGGQMISYEPGIRRDIIVLTENLTKFERAFDYYLRKANLDPTEESLRELIASSAELVGEGLLGLIRPDGDE
;
A
#
# COMPACT_ATOMS: atom_id res chain seq x y z
N MET A 1 28.34 29.22 -0.44
CA MET A 1 27.01 29.61 0.05
C MET A 1 27.02 31.04 0.60
N SER A 2 27.90 31.40 1.55
CA SER A 2 27.96 32.75 2.16
C SER A 2 28.00 33.94 1.20
N ASN A 3 28.71 33.84 0.06
CA ASN A 3 28.78 34.94 -0.94
C ASN A 3 27.44 35.12 -1.71
N VAL A 4 26.69 34.04 -1.93
CA VAL A 4 25.39 34.09 -2.64
C VAL A 4 24.32 34.70 -1.73
N GLU A 5 24.22 34.24 -0.48
CA GLU A 5 23.30 34.79 0.52
C GLU A 5 23.58 36.27 0.81
N SER A 6 24.85 36.66 0.86
CA SER A 6 25.25 38.07 1.00
C SER A 6 24.80 38.91 -0.19
N PHE A 7 25.00 38.40 -1.41
CA PHE A 7 24.54 39.08 -2.62
C PHE A 7 23.02 39.21 -2.69
N ILE A 8 22.26 38.16 -2.35
CA ILE A 8 20.78 38.25 -2.29
C ILE A 8 20.36 39.29 -1.24
N GLY A 9 21.06 39.39 -0.11
CA GLY A 9 20.84 40.45 0.88
C GLY A 9 21.07 41.85 0.30
N VAL A 10 22.10 42.05 -0.52
CA VAL A 10 22.35 43.32 -1.23
C VAL A 10 21.24 43.62 -2.24
N VAL A 11 20.76 42.61 -2.97
CA VAL A 11 19.64 42.74 -3.91
C VAL A 11 18.35 43.14 -3.18
N ALA A 12 18.06 42.48 -2.05
CA ALA A 12 16.94 42.83 -1.19
C ALA A 12 17.05 44.27 -0.68
N ALA A 13 18.25 44.75 -0.32
CA ALA A 13 18.47 46.14 0.09
C ALA A 13 18.19 47.14 -1.03
N SER A 14 18.68 46.88 -2.25
CA SER A 14 18.39 47.71 -3.44
C SER A 14 16.89 47.81 -3.70
N MET A 15 16.20 46.68 -3.59
CA MET A 15 14.75 46.59 -3.72
C MET A 15 14.01 47.42 -2.67
N VAL A 16 14.33 47.21 -1.40
CA VAL A 16 13.74 47.94 -0.27
C VAL A 16 13.98 49.44 -0.43
N ARG A 17 15.19 49.86 -0.80
CA ARG A 17 15.53 51.26 -1.02
C ARG A 17 14.65 51.91 -2.08
N ARG A 18 14.45 51.26 -3.23
CA ARG A 18 13.56 51.78 -4.29
C ARG A 18 12.10 51.88 -3.83
N LEU A 19 11.64 50.98 -2.97
CA LEU A 19 10.30 51.06 -2.40
C LEU A 19 10.19 52.22 -1.40
N ILE A 20 11.21 52.45 -0.58
CA ILE A 20 11.28 53.63 0.30
C ILE A 20 11.27 54.91 -0.52
N ASP A 21 12.07 55.00 -1.59
CA ASP A 21 12.15 56.17 -2.49
C ASP A 21 10.80 56.44 -3.20
N ARG A 22 10.00 55.40 -3.43
CA ARG A 22 8.62 55.51 -3.95
C ARG A 22 7.58 55.86 -2.89
N GLY A 23 7.99 56.06 -1.63
CA GLY A 23 7.14 56.48 -0.53
C GLY A 23 6.38 55.36 0.17
N HIS A 24 6.82 54.10 0.07
CA HIS A 24 6.17 52.99 0.77
C HIS A 24 6.52 53.00 2.28
N PRO A 25 5.54 53.16 3.19
CA PRO A 25 5.79 53.29 4.63
C PRO A 25 6.04 51.94 5.34
N GLY A 26 5.69 50.81 4.71
CA GLY A 26 5.86 49.48 5.27
C GLY A 26 6.17 48.45 4.20
N ILE A 27 7.18 47.62 4.42
CA ILE A 27 7.68 46.60 3.48
C ILE A 27 7.81 45.26 4.21
N ARG A 28 7.34 44.18 3.60
CA ARG A 28 7.43 42.82 4.16
C ARG A 28 8.11 41.88 3.18
N LEU A 29 9.22 41.27 3.61
CA LEU A 29 9.93 40.21 2.91
C LEU A 29 9.48 38.88 3.52
N GLN A 30 8.69 38.12 2.77
CA GLN A 30 8.11 36.84 3.19
C GLN A 30 8.13 35.86 2.01
N ASN A 31 8.31 34.57 2.29
CA ASN A 31 8.43 33.51 1.27
C ASN A 31 9.53 33.86 0.26
N VAL A 32 10.66 34.30 0.82
CA VAL A 32 11.87 34.66 0.09
C VAL A 32 12.95 33.63 0.42
N THR A 33 13.73 33.27 -0.59
CA THR A 33 14.94 32.47 -0.48
C THR A 33 15.83 33.08 0.59
N GLY A 34 16.36 32.24 1.48
CA GLY A 34 17.24 32.67 2.58
C GLY A 34 18.40 33.55 2.10
N PHE A 35 18.65 34.64 2.81
CA PHE A 35 19.73 35.57 2.51
C PHE A 35 20.33 36.15 3.80
N SER A 36 21.51 36.75 3.70
CA SER A 36 22.21 37.36 4.84
C SER A 36 21.48 38.64 5.31
N PRO A 37 20.87 38.66 6.51
CA PRO A 37 20.22 39.87 7.02
C PRO A 37 21.23 40.99 7.28
N ALA A 38 22.47 40.65 7.63
CA ALA A 38 23.54 41.63 7.81
C ALA A 38 23.81 42.43 6.53
N SER A 39 23.88 41.75 5.37
CA SER A 39 24.10 42.39 4.07
C SER A 39 22.91 43.26 3.63
N LEU A 40 21.68 42.86 3.97
CA LEU A 40 20.50 43.71 3.80
C LEU A 40 20.65 45.02 4.60
N LEU A 41 20.97 44.91 5.89
CA LEU A 41 21.10 46.07 6.79
C LEU A 41 22.24 47.02 6.37
N GLU A 42 23.38 46.48 5.95
CA GLU A 42 24.48 47.26 5.37
C GLU A 42 24.03 48.05 4.14
N GLY A 43 23.14 47.51 3.30
CA GLY A 43 22.63 48.27 2.16
C GLY A 43 21.65 49.40 2.52
N LEU A 44 21.13 49.42 3.75
CA LEU A 44 20.11 50.37 4.21
C LEU A 44 20.63 51.44 5.18
N HIS A 45 21.83 51.25 5.76
CA HIS A 45 22.35 52.11 6.84
C HIS A 45 22.48 53.61 6.48
N ASP A 46 22.70 53.91 5.20
CA ASP A 46 22.90 55.27 4.68
C ASP A 46 21.60 56.02 4.33
N ILE A 47 20.43 55.35 4.44
CA ILE A 47 19.14 55.98 4.17
C ILE A 47 18.79 56.94 5.31
N LYS A 48 18.31 58.14 4.97
CA LYS A 48 17.86 59.16 5.95
C LYS A 48 16.40 59.56 5.68
N PRO A 49 15.50 59.45 6.68
CA PRO A 49 15.70 58.84 8.01
C PRO A 49 15.98 57.33 7.91
N VAL A 50 16.69 56.76 8.90
CA VAL A 50 17.08 55.34 8.91
C VAL A 50 15.83 54.49 9.12
N PRO A 51 15.53 53.50 8.25
CA PRO A 51 14.32 52.69 8.39
C PRO A 51 14.42 51.73 9.58
N ARG A 52 13.26 51.39 10.16
CA ARG A 52 13.19 50.40 11.25
C ARG A 52 13.04 49.00 10.69
N VAL A 53 13.86 48.06 11.15
CA VAL A 53 13.90 46.70 10.61
C VAL A 53 13.62 45.67 11.71
N ALA A 54 12.72 44.74 11.41
CA ALA A 54 12.44 43.57 12.22
C ALA A 54 12.83 42.31 11.45
N VAL A 55 13.72 41.48 12.01
CA VAL A 55 14.13 40.20 11.41
C VAL A 55 13.74 39.08 12.36
N ALA A 56 12.71 38.31 12.01
CA ALA A 56 12.21 37.21 12.85
C ALA A 56 13.24 36.09 12.99
N GLY A 57 13.29 35.44 14.16
CA GLY A 57 14.14 34.27 14.42
C GLY A 57 15.65 34.52 14.58
N GLU A 58 16.09 35.78 14.59
CA GLU A 58 17.52 36.14 14.61
C GLU A 58 17.99 36.77 15.94
N ASN A 59 19.31 36.97 16.09
CA ASN A 59 19.90 37.70 17.22
C ASN A 59 20.19 39.17 16.89
N ALA A 60 19.38 40.08 17.43
CA ALA A 60 19.46 41.52 17.16
C ALA A 60 20.82 42.15 17.54
N ALA A 61 21.42 41.72 18.65
CA ALA A 61 22.71 42.25 19.12
C ALA A 61 23.86 41.79 18.21
N GLY A 62 23.79 40.55 17.72
CA GLY A 62 24.73 40.00 16.74
C GLY A 62 24.63 40.71 15.39
N LEU A 63 23.41 40.88 14.88
CA LEU A 63 23.15 41.55 13.61
C LEU A 63 23.59 43.02 13.62
N ALA A 64 23.24 43.78 14.65
CA ALA A 64 23.66 45.19 14.76
C ALA A 64 25.19 45.36 14.80
N LYS A 65 25.91 44.41 15.42
CA LYS A 65 27.37 44.43 15.46
C LYS A 65 27.97 44.09 14.09
N ALA A 66 27.41 43.12 13.38
CA ALA A 66 27.88 42.68 12.07
C ALA A 66 27.68 43.76 11.00
N SER A 67 26.51 44.40 10.96
CA SER A 67 26.15 45.38 9.91
C SER A 67 26.38 46.85 10.28
N LYS A 68 26.79 47.14 11.53
CA LYS A 68 26.88 48.49 12.12
C LYS A 68 25.55 49.27 12.10
N TYR A 69 24.42 48.57 12.02
CA TYR A 69 23.09 49.18 12.00
C TYR A 69 22.70 49.74 13.38
N PRO A 70 21.97 50.88 13.47
CA PRO A 70 21.58 51.45 14.75
C PRO A 70 20.70 50.50 15.57
N LYS A 71 21.14 50.17 16.80
CA LYS A 71 20.41 49.26 17.71
C LYS A 71 18.96 49.69 18.00
N GLY A 72 18.68 51.00 18.04
CA GLY A 72 17.33 51.52 18.28
C GLY A 72 16.37 51.38 17.09
N ALA A 73 16.88 51.03 15.91
CA ALA A 73 16.10 50.83 14.68
C ALA A 73 16.07 49.37 14.22
N LEU A 74 16.53 48.42 15.06
CA LEU A 74 16.57 46.99 14.76
C LEU A 74 15.92 46.19 15.90
N THR A 75 15.03 45.26 15.55
CA THR A 75 14.44 44.30 16.49
C THR A 75 14.36 42.92 15.85
N THR A 76 14.18 41.88 16.66
CA THR A 76 13.83 40.53 16.19
C THR A 76 12.47 40.09 16.69
N ASP A 77 11.83 40.91 17.53
CA ASP A 77 10.48 40.70 18.03
C ASP A 77 9.44 41.40 17.11
N LEU A 78 8.56 40.60 16.51
CA LEU A 78 7.47 41.08 15.66
C LEU A 78 6.40 41.88 16.44
N ALA A 79 6.30 41.73 17.77
CA ALA A 79 5.44 42.58 18.60
C ALA A 79 5.91 44.04 18.58
N VAL A 80 7.22 44.26 18.77
CA VAL A 80 7.85 45.60 18.69
C VAL A 80 7.66 46.21 17.30
N ALA A 81 7.78 45.41 16.25
CA ALA A 81 7.52 45.86 14.87
C ALA A 81 6.05 46.28 14.66
N THR A 82 5.12 45.63 15.35
CA THR A 82 3.69 45.97 15.32
C THR A 82 3.43 47.30 16.03
N GLU A 83 4.14 47.57 17.13
CA GLU A 83 4.11 48.87 17.81
C GLU A 83 4.62 49.99 16.90
N TRP A 84 5.76 49.79 16.23
CA TRP A 84 6.30 50.77 15.27
C TRP A 84 5.33 51.11 14.13
N ARG A 85 4.60 50.11 13.64
CA ARG A 85 3.56 50.30 12.61
C ARG A 85 2.41 51.18 13.11
N ASN A 86 2.04 51.06 14.38
CA ASN A 86 0.86 51.72 14.96
C ASN A 86 1.19 53.10 15.56
N ASP A 87 2.47 53.45 15.70
CA ASP A 87 2.91 54.73 16.26
C ASP A 87 2.90 55.84 15.19
N PRO A 88 2.04 56.88 15.31
CA PRO A 88 1.97 57.98 14.35
C PRO A 88 3.22 58.87 14.34
N ASN A 89 4.13 58.73 15.31
CA ASN A 89 5.40 59.45 15.36
C ASN A 89 6.51 58.79 14.54
N VAL A 90 6.34 57.51 14.16
CA VAL A 90 7.27 56.80 13.28
C VAL A 90 6.99 57.24 11.84
N LYS A 91 7.87 58.10 11.32
CA LYS A 91 7.77 58.65 9.96
C LYS A 91 8.67 57.92 8.96
N GLU A 92 9.64 57.17 9.46
CA GLU A 92 10.50 56.27 8.71
C GLU A 92 9.77 54.97 8.31
N SER A 93 10.21 54.35 7.20
CA SER A 93 9.62 53.08 6.75
C SER A 93 9.94 51.93 7.70
N VAL A 94 8.97 51.04 7.91
CA VAL A 94 9.11 49.81 8.71
C VAL A 94 9.28 48.59 7.80
N ILE A 95 10.33 47.81 8.01
CA ILE A 95 10.68 46.63 7.22
C ILE A 95 10.57 45.39 8.10
N VAL A 96 9.87 44.38 7.63
CA VAL A 96 9.73 43.08 8.31
C VAL A 96 10.29 41.97 7.41
N VAL A 97 11.18 41.15 7.95
CA VAL A 97 11.79 40.00 7.27
C VAL A 97 11.46 38.74 8.06
N SER A 98 10.88 37.74 7.39
CA SER A 98 10.69 36.40 7.95
C SER A 98 11.05 35.33 6.92
N PHE A 99 11.84 34.35 7.35
CA PHE A 99 12.19 33.18 6.56
C PHE A 99 11.29 31.96 6.83
N GLY A 100 10.48 31.99 7.89
CA GLY A 100 9.54 30.93 8.29
C GLY A 100 8.11 31.44 8.52
N GLU A 101 7.22 30.51 8.89
CA GLU A 101 5.86 30.85 9.34
C GLU A 101 5.89 31.40 10.77
N GLU A 102 5.25 32.55 10.97
CA GLU A 102 5.24 33.27 12.26
C GLU A 102 3.82 33.78 12.52
N GLU A 103 3.24 33.47 13.69
CA GLU A 103 1.85 33.75 14.04
C GLU A 103 1.45 35.23 13.82
N ARG A 104 2.39 36.16 14.06
CA ARG A 104 2.13 37.61 13.99
C ARG A 104 2.29 38.24 12.62
N LEU A 105 2.68 37.49 11.58
CA LEU A 105 2.86 38.03 10.21
C LEU A 105 1.55 38.58 9.60
N GLY A 106 0.39 38.07 10.04
CA GLY A 106 -0.92 38.57 9.62
C GLY A 106 -1.16 40.05 9.94
N SER A 107 -0.48 40.57 10.98
CA SER A 107 -0.53 41.98 11.34
C SER A 107 0.02 42.87 10.23
N PHE A 108 0.94 42.40 9.39
CA PHE A 108 1.62 43.20 8.37
C PHE A 108 1.01 43.08 6.96
N HIS A 109 -0.22 42.57 6.81
CA HIS A 109 -0.87 42.37 5.50
C HIS A 109 -1.00 43.65 4.63
N ARG A 110 -0.92 44.85 5.23
CA ARG A 110 -0.96 46.14 4.51
C ARG A 110 0.41 46.61 4.03
N PHE A 111 1.50 45.94 4.43
CA PHE A 111 2.84 46.28 3.97
C PHE A 111 3.02 45.82 2.52
N THR A 112 3.85 46.52 1.77
CA THR A 112 4.22 46.11 0.42
C THR A 112 5.03 44.83 0.48
N GLU A 113 4.48 43.77 -0.11
CA GLU A 113 5.08 42.45 -0.06
C GLU A 113 6.16 42.29 -1.15
N VAL A 114 7.32 41.81 -0.72
CA VAL A 114 8.44 41.39 -1.57
C VAL A 114 8.55 39.88 -1.45
N ARG A 115 8.47 39.19 -2.60
CA ARG A 115 8.62 37.73 -2.71
C ARG A 115 9.83 37.39 -3.57
N ASP A 116 10.14 36.11 -3.69
CA ASP A 116 11.19 35.61 -4.60
C ASP A 116 11.04 36.08 -6.04
N ARG A 117 9.81 36.38 -6.46
CA ARG A 117 9.57 36.93 -7.79
C ARG A 117 10.28 38.23 -8.06
N ASP A 118 10.31 39.08 -7.05
CA ASP A 118 10.80 40.44 -7.16
C ASP A 118 12.32 40.42 -7.03
N LEU A 119 12.88 39.58 -6.15
CA LEU A 119 14.32 39.33 -6.03
C LEU A 119 14.89 38.74 -7.33
N TYR A 120 14.22 37.75 -7.93
CA TYR A 120 14.62 37.15 -9.19
C TYR A 120 14.69 38.21 -10.31
N GLN A 121 13.65 39.03 -10.43
CA GLN A 121 13.59 40.07 -11.45
C GLN A 121 14.70 41.12 -11.24
N GLU A 122 14.99 41.48 -10.00
CA GLU A 122 16.06 42.43 -9.71
C GLU A 122 17.45 41.90 -10.07
N ILE A 123 17.72 40.61 -9.83
CA ILE A 123 18.97 39.97 -10.27
C ILE A 123 19.10 40.03 -11.80
N CYS A 124 18.03 39.75 -12.55
CA CYS A 124 18.03 39.87 -14.02
C CYS A 124 18.30 41.31 -14.48
N ASN A 125 17.69 42.31 -13.85
CA ASN A 125 17.92 43.73 -14.17
C ASN A 125 19.38 44.14 -13.95
N ILE A 126 19.96 43.74 -12.81
CA ILE A 126 21.38 43.97 -12.52
C ILE A 126 22.23 43.27 -13.57
N ALA A 127 21.90 42.03 -13.95
CA ALA A 127 22.65 41.27 -14.93
C ALA A 127 22.67 41.92 -16.31
N LEU A 128 21.51 42.42 -16.78
CA LEU A 128 21.40 43.13 -18.07
C LEU A 128 22.30 44.35 -18.16
N SER A 129 22.57 45.02 -17.03
CA SER A 129 23.45 46.20 -16.96
C SER A 129 24.93 45.89 -16.73
N THR A 130 25.28 44.69 -16.25
CA THR A 130 26.65 44.40 -15.75
C THR A 130 27.35 43.21 -16.40
N VAL A 131 26.64 42.20 -16.91
CA VAL A 131 27.23 40.94 -17.42
C VAL A 131 26.77 40.58 -18.84
N CYS A 132 26.40 41.58 -19.65
CA CYS A 132 25.86 41.39 -21.00
C CYS A 132 26.66 42.17 -22.08
N PRO A 133 27.87 41.72 -22.46
CA PRO A 133 28.71 42.40 -23.45
C PRO A 133 28.19 42.29 -24.90
N ASN A 134 27.23 41.40 -25.18
CA ASN A 134 26.67 41.19 -26.52
C ASN A 134 25.15 40.96 -26.47
N GLU A 135 24.49 41.08 -27.62
CA GLU A 135 23.04 40.92 -27.75
C GLU A 135 22.54 39.49 -27.45
N VAL A 136 23.36 38.46 -27.65
CA VAL A 136 22.99 37.07 -27.36
C VAL A 136 22.80 36.85 -25.86
N LEU A 137 23.72 37.39 -25.05
CA LEU A 137 23.62 37.31 -23.59
C LEU A 137 22.51 38.20 -23.05
N LYS A 138 22.26 39.37 -23.63
CA LYS A 138 21.06 40.16 -23.29
C LYS A 138 19.78 39.36 -23.50
N ARG A 139 19.65 38.69 -24.65
CA ARG A 139 18.51 37.81 -24.96
C ARG A 139 18.43 36.61 -24.00
N TRP A 140 19.56 36.06 -23.56
CA TRP A 140 19.58 34.96 -22.59
C TRP A 140 19.02 35.37 -21.23
N TRP A 141 19.48 36.51 -20.68
CA TRP A 141 18.96 37.02 -19.42
C TRP A 141 17.48 37.42 -19.52
N GLN A 142 17.03 37.90 -20.68
CA GLN A 142 15.60 38.10 -20.96
C GLN A 142 14.81 36.79 -21.01
N VAL A 143 15.39 35.70 -21.53
CA VAL A 143 14.77 34.36 -21.50
C VAL A 143 14.68 33.84 -20.06
N LEU A 144 15.71 34.04 -19.24
CA LEU A 144 15.70 33.68 -17.82
C LEU A 144 14.64 34.44 -17.01
N GLU A 145 14.34 35.68 -17.39
CA GLU A 145 13.29 36.52 -16.76
C GLU A 145 11.87 36.02 -17.08
N GLN A 146 11.66 35.28 -18.16
CA GLN A 146 10.34 34.75 -18.53
C GLN A 146 9.79 33.81 -17.44
N THR A 147 8.45 33.84 -17.28
CA THR A 147 7.72 33.04 -16.28
C THR A 147 8.10 31.55 -16.32
N ASP A 148 8.27 30.98 -17.51
CA ASP A 148 8.58 29.56 -17.69
C ASP A 148 9.94 29.16 -17.12
N ALA A 149 10.97 29.99 -17.32
CA ALA A 149 12.32 29.75 -16.81
C ALA A 149 12.38 30.04 -15.30
N ARG A 150 11.72 31.11 -14.86
CA ARG A 150 11.67 31.53 -13.46
C ARG A 150 10.95 30.54 -12.54
N ARG A 151 10.02 29.74 -13.04
CA ARG A 151 9.43 28.61 -12.30
C ARG A 151 10.40 27.43 -12.13
N GLN A 152 11.43 27.35 -12.97
CA GLN A 152 12.34 26.21 -13.03
C GLN A 152 13.69 26.48 -12.34
N ILE A 153 14.05 27.73 -12.13
CA ILE A 153 15.33 28.16 -11.54
C ILE A 153 15.05 28.93 -10.24
N SER A 154 15.64 28.50 -9.13
CA SER A 154 15.52 29.21 -7.85
C SER A 154 16.30 30.53 -7.85
N VAL A 155 15.92 31.47 -6.97
CA VAL A 155 16.64 32.75 -6.78
C VAL A 155 18.11 32.49 -6.43
N PHE A 156 18.38 31.48 -5.60
CA PHE A 156 19.74 31.08 -5.22
C PHE A 156 20.57 30.65 -6.44
N ARG A 157 20.03 29.78 -7.31
CA ARG A 157 20.72 29.32 -8.53
C ARG A 157 21.00 30.47 -9.51
N LEU A 158 20.01 31.35 -9.70
CA LEU A 158 20.17 32.55 -10.53
C LEU A 158 21.26 33.48 -9.99
N ALA A 159 21.24 33.75 -8.68
CA ALA A 159 22.23 34.57 -7.99
C ALA A 159 23.65 33.96 -8.09
N SER A 160 23.76 32.65 -7.91
CA SER A 160 25.02 31.93 -8.05
C SER A 160 25.57 32.02 -9.48
N TYR A 161 24.71 31.88 -10.50
CA TYR A 161 25.09 32.04 -11.90
C TYR A 161 25.58 33.47 -12.19
N PHE A 162 24.83 34.48 -11.74
CA PHE A 162 25.20 35.88 -11.87
C PHE A 162 26.61 36.15 -11.29
N LEU A 163 26.86 35.71 -10.06
CA LEU A 163 28.15 35.91 -9.40
C LEU A 163 29.30 35.18 -10.11
N TYR A 164 29.04 33.95 -10.60
CA TYR A 164 30.03 33.19 -11.37
C TYR A 164 30.48 33.93 -12.63
N VAL A 165 29.53 34.51 -13.37
CA VAL A 165 29.80 35.27 -14.60
C VAL A 165 30.47 36.61 -14.27
N LYS A 166 29.96 37.34 -13.28
CA LYS A 166 30.51 38.63 -12.84
C LYS A 166 31.96 38.52 -12.36
N GLY A 167 32.33 37.40 -11.74
CA GLY A 167 33.70 37.12 -11.27
C GLY A 167 34.74 36.99 -12.40
N ARG A 168 34.32 36.96 -13.68
CA ARG A 168 35.20 36.79 -14.85
C ARG A 168 34.93 37.84 -15.94
N PRO A 169 35.16 39.14 -15.67
CA PRO A 169 34.76 40.22 -16.58
C PRO A 169 35.46 40.19 -17.96
N GLY A 170 36.64 39.58 -18.06
CA GLY A 170 37.38 39.45 -19.33
C GLY A 170 36.97 38.24 -20.20
N GLN A 171 36.13 37.33 -19.69
CA GLN A 171 35.76 36.07 -20.35
C GLN A 171 34.25 35.79 -20.23
N ILE A 172 33.42 36.84 -20.18
CA ILE A 172 31.99 36.72 -19.92
C ILE A 172 31.28 35.71 -20.86
N PRO A 173 31.53 35.67 -22.19
CA PRO A 173 30.89 34.68 -23.06
C PRO A 173 31.21 33.22 -22.69
N ASP A 174 32.45 32.92 -22.33
CA ASP A 174 32.87 31.56 -21.96
C ASP A 174 32.43 31.21 -20.54
N ALA A 175 32.54 32.16 -19.60
CA ALA A 175 31.98 32.03 -18.26
C ALA A 175 30.46 31.81 -18.27
N SER A 176 29.74 32.37 -19.25
CA SER A 176 28.29 32.16 -19.39
C SER A 176 27.94 30.75 -19.87
N ARG A 177 28.80 30.12 -20.69
CA ARG A 177 28.66 28.72 -21.16
C ARG A 177 29.04 27.73 -20.08
N GLU A 178 30.18 27.96 -19.43
CA GLU A 178 30.67 27.12 -18.35
C GLU A 178 29.76 27.22 -17.14
N GLY A 179 29.28 28.41 -16.80
CA GLY A 179 28.47 28.66 -15.60
C GLY A 179 27.07 28.07 -15.64
N LEU A 180 26.63 27.46 -16.75
CA LEU A 180 25.29 26.88 -16.88
C LEU A 180 24.96 25.87 -15.76
N PHE A 181 25.96 25.18 -15.19
CA PHE A 181 25.73 24.29 -14.04
C PHE A 181 25.21 24.97 -12.78
N HIS A 182 25.49 26.26 -12.57
CA HIS A 182 24.90 27.02 -11.46
C HIS A 182 23.39 27.18 -11.62
N LEU A 183 22.88 27.19 -12.85
CA LEU A 183 21.44 27.22 -13.15
C LEU A 183 20.77 25.84 -13.06
N GLY A 184 21.52 24.79 -12.75
CA GLY A 184 21.03 23.42 -12.82
C GLY A 184 21.03 22.84 -14.24
N LEU A 185 21.90 23.35 -15.12
CA LEU A 185 22.06 22.90 -16.51
C LEU A 185 23.42 22.19 -16.72
N LEU A 186 23.62 21.49 -17.84
CA LEU A 186 24.93 20.99 -18.23
C LEU A 186 25.68 22.11 -18.96
N PRO A 187 26.98 22.34 -18.65
CA PRO A 187 27.84 23.15 -19.49
C PRO A 187 27.74 22.74 -20.96
N SER A 188 27.72 23.72 -21.85
CA SER A 188 27.46 23.47 -23.27
C SER A 188 28.15 24.51 -24.14
N LYS A 189 28.90 24.03 -25.13
CA LYS A 189 29.58 24.86 -26.13
C LYS A 189 28.59 25.41 -27.15
N GLU A 190 27.58 24.61 -27.48
CA GLU A 190 26.59 24.88 -28.53
C GLU A 190 25.36 25.68 -28.03
N PHE A 191 25.20 25.84 -26.70
CA PHE A 191 23.99 26.42 -26.08
C PHE A 191 23.52 27.74 -26.72
N PHE A 192 24.48 28.62 -27.01
CA PHE A 192 24.25 29.97 -27.53
C PHE A 192 24.36 30.10 -29.06
N GLU A 193 24.56 29.00 -29.80
CA GLU A 193 24.65 29.05 -31.27
C GLU A 193 23.31 29.52 -31.89
N ASN A 194 22.20 29.14 -31.27
CA ASN A 194 20.87 29.64 -31.62
C ASN A 194 20.57 30.98 -30.92
N SER A 195 21.04 32.07 -31.53
CA SER A 195 21.01 33.43 -30.94
C SER A 195 19.62 34.11 -30.83
N THR A 196 18.54 33.44 -31.25
CA THR A 196 17.16 33.97 -31.12
C THR A 196 16.57 33.61 -29.76
N PRO A 197 15.64 34.41 -29.19
CA PRO A 197 15.01 34.07 -27.90
C PRO A 197 14.32 32.69 -27.90
N ALA A 198 13.65 32.35 -29.01
CA ALA A 198 13.03 31.02 -29.18
C ALA A 198 14.09 29.90 -29.27
N GLY A 199 15.22 30.17 -29.92
CA GLY A 199 16.36 29.27 -30.00
C GLY A 199 16.99 28.99 -28.64
N LEU A 200 17.28 30.03 -27.86
CA LEU A 200 17.82 29.92 -26.50
C LEU A 200 16.86 29.17 -25.56
N LYS A 201 15.54 29.42 -25.68
CA LYS A 201 14.53 28.67 -24.93
C LYS A 201 14.51 27.19 -25.30
N ARG A 202 14.70 26.85 -26.58
CA ARG A 202 14.86 25.44 -27.00
C ARG A 202 16.13 24.82 -26.45
N SER A 203 17.27 25.52 -26.49
CA SER A 203 18.53 25.07 -25.89
C SER A 203 18.37 24.81 -24.39
N PHE A 204 17.70 25.71 -23.68
CA PHE A 204 17.36 25.57 -22.25
C PHE A 204 16.55 24.30 -21.98
N ASN A 205 15.43 24.13 -22.69
CA ASN A 205 14.54 22.98 -22.51
C ASN A 205 15.23 21.65 -22.89
N ALA A 206 16.00 21.62 -23.98
CA ALA A 206 16.72 20.42 -24.41
C ALA A 206 17.79 20.01 -23.38
N ASN A 207 18.49 20.97 -22.79
CA ASN A 207 19.48 20.73 -21.75
C ASN A 207 18.81 20.20 -20.46
N ARG A 208 17.69 20.80 -20.04
CA ARG A 208 16.87 20.30 -18.91
C ARG A 208 16.39 18.87 -19.11
N LEU A 209 15.88 18.55 -20.31
CA LEU A 209 15.46 17.18 -20.65
C LEU A 209 16.61 16.19 -20.54
N LEU A 210 17.81 16.59 -21.01
CA LEU A 210 19.00 15.75 -20.93
C LEU A 210 19.42 15.51 -19.48
N ILE A 211 19.31 16.53 -18.62
CA ILE A 211 19.59 16.44 -17.18
C ILE A 211 18.61 15.52 -16.49
N ASN A 212 17.31 15.76 -16.67
CA ASN A 212 16.29 14.89 -16.11
C ASN A 212 16.55 13.42 -16.48
N ARG A 213 16.99 13.19 -17.72
CA ARG A 213 17.31 11.85 -18.22
C ARG A 213 18.52 11.21 -17.55
N ILE A 214 19.61 11.93 -17.30
CA ILE A 214 20.78 11.41 -16.57
C ILE A 214 20.60 11.40 -15.04
N GLU A 215 19.66 12.18 -14.53
CA GLU A 215 19.26 12.21 -13.11
C GLU A 215 18.31 11.07 -12.76
N ILE A 216 17.37 10.73 -13.65
CA ILE A 216 16.46 9.58 -13.51
C ILE A 216 17.20 8.29 -13.89
N LEU A 217 17.86 8.31 -15.05
CA LEU A 217 18.70 7.22 -15.56
C LEU A 217 18.01 5.85 -15.46
N SER A 218 16.89 5.69 -16.17
CA SER A 218 16.10 4.46 -16.22
C SER A 218 16.92 3.25 -16.67
N ASN A 219 16.43 2.03 -16.42
CA ASN A 219 17.09 0.82 -16.88
C ASN A 219 17.24 0.82 -18.42
N ALA A 220 16.24 1.33 -19.14
CA ALA A 220 16.31 1.51 -20.58
C ALA A 220 17.41 2.51 -21.00
N ASP A 221 17.62 3.57 -20.23
CA ASP A 221 18.67 4.56 -20.49
C ASP A 221 20.07 4.03 -20.15
N ARG A 222 20.24 3.29 -19.05
CA ARG A 222 21.50 2.62 -18.70
C ARG A 222 21.90 1.61 -19.76
N ASP A 223 20.96 0.80 -20.20
CA ASP A 223 21.13 -0.14 -21.29
C ASP A 223 21.50 0.57 -22.58
N ARG A 224 20.79 1.66 -22.91
CA ARG A 224 21.08 2.45 -24.11
C ARG A 224 22.47 3.05 -24.07
N LEU A 225 22.91 3.57 -22.92
CA LEU A 225 24.26 4.10 -22.72
C LEU A 225 25.33 3.01 -22.79
N ASN A 226 25.12 1.84 -22.16
CA ASN A 226 26.04 0.71 -22.26
C ASN A 226 26.15 0.19 -23.70
N ARG A 227 25.02 0.03 -24.39
CA ARG A 227 24.96 -0.35 -25.82
C ARG A 227 25.57 0.71 -26.73
N SER A 228 25.46 2.00 -26.39
CA SER A 228 26.09 3.08 -27.15
C SER A 228 27.61 2.97 -27.16
N ILE A 229 28.23 2.56 -26.03
CA ILE A 229 29.68 2.33 -25.93
C ILE A 229 30.13 1.16 -26.79
N GLU A 230 29.33 0.11 -26.90
CA GLU A 230 29.61 -1.04 -27.76
C GLU A 230 29.51 -0.70 -29.25
N ALA A 231 28.70 0.28 -29.61
CA ALA A 231 28.49 0.75 -30.98
C ALA A 231 29.56 1.77 -31.46
N VAL A 232 30.39 2.32 -30.56
CA VAL A 232 31.40 3.34 -30.86
C VAL A 232 32.72 2.71 -31.34
N LYS A 233 33.42 3.38 -32.26
CA LYS A 233 34.71 2.91 -32.81
C LYS A 233 35.77 2.72 -31.69
N PRO A 234 36.71 1.77 -31.81
CA PRO A 234 37.71 1.48 -30.77
C PRO A 234 38.50 2.70 -30.27
N ALA A 235 38.82 3.64 -31.17
CA ALA A 235 39.56 4.87 -30.85
C ALA A 235 38.78 5.87 -29.97
N GLN A 236 37.45 5.77 -29.88
CA GLN A 236 36.60 6.68 -29.10
C GLN A 236 36.01 6.01 -27.85
N ARG A 237 36.19 4.69 -27.71
CA ARG A 237 35.58 3.88 -26.64
C ARG A 237 36.04 4.28 -25.24
N GLN A 238 37.34 4.58 -25.07
CA GLN A 238 37.89 5.03 -23.79
C GLN A 238 37.27 6.36 -23.34
N LYS A 239 37.19 7.34 -24.25
CA LYS A 239 36.57 8.64 -23.95
C LYS A 239 35.08 8.49 -23.59
N CYS A 240 34.32 7.66 -24.32
CA CYS A 240 32.91 7.39 -24.02
C CYS A 240 32.72 6.68 -22.67
N GLN A 241 33.64 5.81 -22.25
CA GLN A 241 33.63 5.17 -20.94
C GLN A 241 33.90 6.16 -19.80
N GLU A 242 34.81 7.11 -19.99
CA GLU A 242 35.08 8.17 -19.02
C GLU A 242 33.87 9.10 -18.85
N ILE A 243 33.20 9.47 -19.95
CA ILE A 243 31.97 10.26 -19.92
C ILE A 243 30.85 9.47 -19.23
N LEU A 244 30.66 8.18 -19.53
CA LEU A 244 29.67 7.34 -18.86
C LEU A 244 29.96 7.20 -17.35
N GLY A 245 31.23 7.01 -16.98
CA GLY A 245 31.66 7.00 -15.59
C GLY A 245 31.31 8.31 -14.87
N SER A 246 31.48 9.45 -15.55
CA SER A 246 31.12 10.77 -15.05
C SER A 246 29.60 10.95 -14.93
N ILE A 247 28.82 10.43 -15.89
CA ILE A 247 27.34 10.41 -15.82
C ILE A 247 26.88 9.59 -14.61
N PHE A 248 27.45 8.40 -14.38
CA PHE A 248 27.09 7.58 -13.21
C PHE A 248 27.56 8.20 -11.89
N LYS A 249 28.72 8.87 -11.89
CA LYS A 249 29.20 9.60 -10.72
C LYS A 249 28.23 10.72 -10.36
N TYR A 250 27.83 11.53 -11.34
CA TYR A 250 26.84 12.59 -11.17
C TYR A 250 25.47 12.05 -10.78
N ASN A 251 24.98 10.98 -11.42
CA ASN A 251 23.71 10.33 -11.06
C ASN A 251 23.68 9.84 -9.60
N ARG A 252 24.83 9.41 -9.06
CA ARG A 252 24.95 8.98 -7.65
C ARG A 252 25.15 10.14 -6.67
N SER A 253 25.87 11.18 -7.06
CA SER A 253 26.27 12.25 -6.14
C SER A 253 25.31 13.45 -6.15
N GLY A 254 24.68 13.73 -7.30
CA GLY A 254 23.82 14.91 -7.51
C GLY A 254 24.52 16.26 -7.36
N THR A 255 25.85 16.29 -7.18
CA THR A 255 26.57 17.50 -6.82
C THR A 255 26.82 18.40 -8.02
N ASP A 256 26.80 19.72 -7.81
CA ASP A 256 27.17 20.71 -8.84
C ASP A 256 28.62 20.52 -9.32
N HIS A 257 29.52 19.99 -8.48
CA HIS A 257 30.90 19.68 -8.84
C HIS A 257 31.00 18.59 -9.92
N ASP A 258 30.22 17.51 -9.76
CA ASP A 258 30.18 16.44 -10.76
C ASP A 258 29.36 16.83 -12.00
N ARG A 259 28.41 17.77 -11.86
CA ARG A 259 27.69 18.37 -13.00
C ARG A 259 28.60 19.22 -13.87
N GLN A 260 29.49 19.99 -13.26
CA GLN A 260 30.38 20.94 -13.96
C GLN A 260 31.28 20.29 -15.02
N VAL A 261 31.61 19.01 -14.86
CA VAL A 261 32.51 18.29 -15.78
C VAL A 261 31.77 17.62 -16.95
N LEU A 262 30.44 17.63 -16.98
CA LEU A 262 29.61 16.98 -18.01
C LEU A 262 29.18 17.96 -19.11
N LEU A 263 29.77 17.83 -20.29
CA LEU A 263 29.36 18.62 -21.46
C LEU A 263 28.07 18.06 -22.09
N ALA A 264 27.09 18.93 -22.32
CA ALA A 264 25.77 18.55 -22.82
C ALA A 264 25.82 17.83 -24.18
N GLU A 265 26.71 18.24 -25.07
CA GLU A 265 26.89 17.65 -26.40
C GLU A 265 27.42 16.21 -26.29
N GLU A 266 28.38 16.00 -25.39
CA GLU A 266 29.01 14.69 -25.16
C GLU A 266 28.00 13.71 -24.56
N VAL A 267 27.23 14.14 -23.57
CA VAL A 267 26.15 13.33 -22.97
C VAL A 267 25.06 13.02 -24.00
N ARG A 268 24.64 13.99 -24.82
CA ARG A 268 23.62 13.77 -25.87
C ARG A 268 24.06 12.74 -26.90
N SER A 269 25.32 12.79 -27.33
CA SER A 269 25.87 11.88 -28.34
C SER A 269 25.80 10.40 -27.94
N LEU A 270 25.92 10.10 -26.64
CA LEU A 270 25.77 8.75 -26.10
C LEU A 270 24.32 8.26 -26.14
N PHE A 271 23.34 9.16 -26.01
CA PHE A 271 21.93 8.79 -26.13
C PHE A 271 21.47 8.63 -27.58
N GLU A 272 22.09 9.29 -28.55
CA GLU A 272 21.64 9.29 -29.95
C GLU A 272 22.18 8.10 -30.78
N SER A 273 23.15 7.35 -30.27
CA SER A 273 23.74 6.19 -30.94
C SER A 273 22.76 5.00 -30.96
N LYS A 274 22.27 4.59 -32.15
CA LYS A 274 21.27 3.52 -32.33
C LYS A 274 21.80 2.29 -33.09
N LYS A 275 21.33 1.10 -32.70
CA LYS A 275 21.04 -0.07 -33.56
C LYS A 275 19.59 -0.57 -33.28
N PRO A 276 18.91 -1.27 -34.21
CA PRO A 276 17.48 -1.59 -34.11
C PRO A 276 17.20 -2.74 -33.14
N SER A 277 16.11 -2.62 -32.38
CA SER A 277 15.63 -3.58 -31.38
C SER A 277 14.92 -4.77 -32.02
N ARG A 278 15.21 -5.99 -31.54
CA ARG A 278 14.35 -7.17 -31.71
C ARG A 278 13.22 -7.09 -30.69
N GLY A 279 11.97 -7.19 -31.15
CA GLY A 279 10.80 -7.32 -30.28
C GLY A 279 10.62 -8.76 -29.80
N THR A 280 10.37 -8.93 -28.51
CA THR A 280 9.80 -10.15 -27.94
C THR A 280 8.28 -9.99 -27.87
N GLY A 281 7.54 -10.98 -28.36
CA GLY A 281 6.08 -11.01 -28.28
C GLY A 281 5.62 -11.11 -26.83
N LYS A 282 4.65 -10.29 -26.42
CA LYS A 282 4.03 -10.38 -25.10
C LYS A 282 2.99 -11.49 -25.09
N THR A 283 3.11 -12.42 -24.15
CA THR A 283 1.99 -13.28 -23.74
C THR A 283 0.87 -12.42 -23.11
N PRO A 284 -0.42 -12.77 -23.32
CA PRO A 284 -1.53 -12.04 -22.72
C PRO A 284 -1.50 -12.14 -21.19
N ARG A 285 -1.90 -11.07 -20.51
CA ARG A 285 -1.90 -11.00 -19.04
C ARG A 285 -3.08 -11.79 -18.49
N MET A 286 -2.84 -12.76 -17.60
CA MET A 286 -3.90 -13.50 -16.94
C MET A 286 -4.53 -12.70 -15.80
N VAL A 287 -5.86 -12.77 -15.66
CA VAL A 287 -6.64 -12.17 -14.56
C VAL A 287 -7.59 -13.21 -13.94
N PRO A 288 -7.90 -13.14 -12.64
CA PRO A 288 -8.90 -14.02 -12.02
C PRO A 288 -10.29 -13.82 -12.64
N ILE A 289 -11.04 -14.91 -12.84
CA ILE A 289 -12.39 -14.85 -13.43
C ILE A 289 -13.35 -13.94 -12.63
N GLU A 290 -13.23 -13.94 -11.30
CA GLU A 290 -14.02 -13.09 -10.41
C GLU A 290 -13.79 -11.59 -10.69
N ARG A 291 -12.53 -11.20 -10.96
CA ARG A 291 -12.18 -9.82 -11.34
C ARG A 291 -12.82 -9.45 -12.67
N ALA A 292 -12.68 -10.34 -13.67
CA ALA A 292 -13.26 -10.12 -14.99
C ALA A 292 -14.79 -9.96 -14.92
N GLY A 293 -15.46 -10.75 -14.08
CA GLY A 293 -16.89 -10.62 -13.82
C GLY A 293 -17.28 -9.27 -13.23
N VAL A 294 -16.55 -8.79 -12.21
CA VAL A 294 -16.80 -7.47 -11.62
C VAL A 294 -16.60 -6.34 -12.63
N ASP A 295 -15.52 -6.41 -13.42
CA ASP A 295 -15.27 -5.43 -14.48
C ASP A 295 -16.41 -5.40 -15.50
N ALA A 296 -16.91 -6.56 -15.93
CA ALA A 296 -18.05 -6.66 -16.85
C ALA A 296 -19.32 -6.00 -16.25
N ILE A 297 -19.61 -6.23 -14.96
CA ILE A 297 -20.74 -5.57 -14.25
C ILE A 297 -20.57 -4.04 -14.26
N LEU A 298 -19.38 -3.53 -13.95
CA LEU A 298 -19.06 -2.11 -13.87
C LEU A 298 -19.05 -1.39 -15.22
N GLN A 299 -18.70 -2.13 -16.28
CA GLN A 299 -18.76 -1.66 -17.67
C GLN A 299 -20.17 -1.78 -18.26
N GLY A 300 -21.05 -2.55 -17.61
CA GLY A 300 -22.39 -2.86 -18.13
C GLY A 300 -22.36 -3.81 -19.31
N ASP A 301 -21.32 -4.62 -19.43
CA ASP A 301 -21.17 -5.63 -20.47
C ASP A 301 -21.87 -6.93 -20.05
N ASP A 302 -23.20 -6.93 -20.18
CA ASP A 302 -24.03 -8.10 -19.84
C ASP A 302 -23.67 -9.31 -20.75
N GLN A 303 -23.13 -9.10 -21.96
CA GLN A 303 -22.75 -10.18 -22.88
C GLN A 303 -21.48 -10.91 -22.40
N GLU A 304 -20.42 -10.16 -22.07
CA GLU A 304 -19.19 -10.72 -21.50
C GLU A 304 -19.51 -11.51 -20.21
N LEU A 305 -20.40 -10.98 -19.38
CA LEU A 305 -20.81 -11.61 -18.12
C LEU A 305 -21.59 -12.92 -18.33
N GLU A 306 -22.53 -12.95 -19.28
CA GLU A 306 -23.26 -14.17 -19.67
C GLU A 306 -22.33 -15.25 -20.24
N GLU A 307 -21.33 -14.85 -21.05
CA GLU A 307 -20.34 -15.77 -21.61
C GLU A 307 -19.39 -16.35 -20.54
N LEU A 308 -18.93 -15.52 -19.60
CA LEU A 308 -18.12 -15.96 -18.45
C LEU A 308 -18.89 -16.99 -17.62
N GLY A 309 -20.16 -16.70 -17.30
CA GLY A 309 -21.02 -17.60 -16.53
C GLY A 309 -21.29 -18.93 -17.25
N ARG A 310 -21.58 -18.87 -18.55
CA ARG A 310 -21.75 -20.08 -19.38
C ARG A 310 -20.48 -20.93 -19.38
N LYS A 311 -19.32 -20.34 -19.62
CA LYS A 311 -18.05 -21.09 -19.70
C LYS A 311 -17.65 -21.70 -18.35
N LEU A 312 -17.91 -20.99 -17.26
CA LEU A 312 -17.73 -21.52 -15.90
C LEU A 312 -18.59 -22.78 -15.70
N ASN A 313 -19.88 -22.71 -16.03
CA ASN A 313 -20.80 -23.84 -15.88
C ASN A 313 -20.47 -25.01 -16.83
N GLU A 314 -20.13 -24.74 -18.09
CA GLU A 314 -19.70 -25.77 -19.04
C GLU A 314 -18.46 -26.51 -18.53
N THR A 315 -17.48 -25.79 -17.97
CA THR A 315 -16.26 -26.40 -17.41
C THR A 315 -16.55 -27.23 -16.16
N ILE A 316 -17.43 -26.74 -15.28
CA ILE A 316 -17.87 -27.50 -14.09
C ILE A 316 -18.61 -28.78 -14.50
N ASN A 317 -19.47 -28.71 -15.51
CA ASN A 317 -20.26 -29.85 -15.98
C ASN A 317 -19.43 -30.87 -16.77
N ALA A 318 -18.33 -30.44 -17.40
CA ALA A 318 -17.40 -31.29 -18.14
C ALA A 318 -16.29 -31.91 -17.25
N PHE A 319 -16.37 -31.73 -15.94
CA PHE A 319 -15.38 -32.21 -14.98
C PHE A 319 -15.25 -33.74 -14.97
N GLU A 320 -14.02 -34.24 -15.21
CA GLU A 320 -13.64 -35.64 -15.02
C GLU A 320 -12.78 -35.79 -13.75
N GLU A 321 -12.95 -36.89 -12.99
CA GLU A 321 -12.52 -37.04 -11.58
C GLU A 321 -11.02 -36.82 -11.29
N ASN A 322 -10.14 -36.92 -12.30
CA ASN A 322 -8.68 -36.93 -12.13
C ASN A 322 -7.95 -35.68 -12.65
N GLU A 323 -8.66 -34.69 -13.19
CA GLU A 323 -8.05 -33.43 -13.66
C GLU A 323 -8.47 -32.27 -12.76
N THR A 324 -7.57 -31.29 -12.54
CA THR A 324 -7.95 -30.00 -11.95
C THR A 324 -8.35 -29.09 -13.10
N PRO A 325 -9.64 -28.95 -13.43
CA PRO A 325 -10.02 -28.20 -14.62
C PRO A 325 -9.70 -26.72 -14.39
N VAL A 326 -9.14 -26.11 -15.44
CA VAL A 326 -8.83 -24.68 -15.48
C VAL A 326 -9.80 -24.03 -16.46
N VAL A 327 -10.61 -23.12 -15.96
CA VAL A 327 -11.39 -22.23 -16.82
C VAL A 327 -10.42 -21.21 -17.39
N THR A 328 -10.35 -21.06 -18.72
CA THR A 328 -9.61 -19.98 -19.38
C THR A 328 -10.50 -19.30 -20.42
N PHE A 329 -10.66 -17.99 -20.37
CA PHE A 329 -11.50 -17.21 -21.30
C PHE A 329 -10.75 -15.97 -21.80
N ASP A 330 -10.66 -15.82 -23.12
CA ASP A 330 -10.05 -14.64 -23.72
C ASP A 330 -11.04 -13.48 -23.69
N LEU A 331 -10.69 -12.41 -22.98
CA LEU A 331 -11.52 -11.21 -22.90
C LEU A 331 -11.37 -10.47 -24.22
N THR A 332 -12.22 -10.71 -25.21
CA THR A 332 -12.05 -10.18 -26.58
C THR A 332 -11.92 -8.65 -26.67
N SER A 333 -12.43 -7.93 -25.67
CA SER A 333 -12.37 -6.47 -25.50
C SER A 333 -11.08 -5.98 -24.80
N ARG A 334 -10.27 -6.87 -24.19
CA ARG A 334 -9.10 -6.55 -23.35
C ARG A 334 -7.90 -7.44 -23.75
N SER A 335 -6.66 -6.96 -23.63
CA SER A 335 -5.47 -7.79 -23.93
C SER A 335 -5.16 -8.80 -22.81
N GLU A 336 -6.19 -9.38 -22.20
CA GLU A 336 -6.15 -10.16 -20.96
C GLU A 336 -6.95 -11.46 -21.10
N GLN A 337 -6.60 -12.47 -20.28
CA GLN A 337 -7.29 -13.76 -20.24
C GLN A 337 -7.80 -14.04 -18.83
N ALA A 338 -9.11 -14.23 -18.68
CA ALA A 338 -9.74 -14.60 -17.42
C ALA A 338 -9.49 -16.09 -17.09
N SER A 339 -9.18 -16.40 -15.84
CA SER A 339 -8.89 -17.78 -15.42
C SER A 339 -9.38 -18.15 -14.01
N ALA A 340 -9.69 -19.43 -13.81
CA ALA A 340 -9.99 -20.00 -12.49
C ALA A 340 -9.59 -21.48 -12.43
N LYS A 341 -9.00 -21.90 -11.30
CA LYS A 341 -8.77 -23.32 -10.98
C LYS A 341 -9.93 -23.83 -10.13
N ILE A 342 -10.49 -24.99 -10.47
CA ILE A 342 -11.58 -25.60 -9.70
C ILE A 342 -11.04 -26.81 -8.94
N PRO A 343 -10.98 -26.79 -7.60
CA PRO A 343 -10.44 -27.90 -6.84
C PRO A 343 -11.35 -29.14 -6.90
N PRO A 344 -10.89 -30.29 -7.42
CA PRO A 344 -11.66 -31.54 -7.48
C PRO A 344 -12.29 -31.98 -6.14
N PRO A 345 -11.55 -31.93 -5.01
CA PRO A 345 -12.12 -32.31 -3.71
C PRO A 345 -13.29 -31.41 -3.27
N LEU A 346 -13.25 -30.12 -3.61
CA LEU A 346 -14.32 -29.18 -3.29
C LEU A 346 -15.59 -29.50 -4.09
N VAL A 347 -15.48 -29.84 -5.37
CA VAL A 347 -16.62 -30.23 -6.21
C VAL A 347 -17.31 -31.46 -5.62
N ARG A 348 -16.53 -32.50 -5.27
CA ARG A 348 -17.06 -33.73 -4.62
C ARG A 348 -17.75 -33.42 -3.31
N LEU A 349 -17.15 -32.57 -2.48
CA LEU A 349 -17.73 -32.14 -1.21
C LEU A 349 -19.11 -31.51 -1.41
N LEU A 350 -19.18 -30.47 -2.24
CA LEU A 350 -20.39 -29.66 -2.42
C LEU A 350 -21.51 -30.48 -3.05
N ASN A 351 -21.23 -31.28 -4.09
CA ASN A 351 -22.22 -32.16 -4.71
C ASN A 351 -22.80 -33.20 -3.74
N ARG A 352 -22.03 -33.61 -2.72
CA ARG A 352 -22.47 -34.60 -1.73
C ARG A 352 -23.32 -33.99 -0.60
N CYS A 353 -23.03 -32.75 -0.18
CA CYS A 353 -23.61 -32.17 1.04
C CYS A 353 -24.44 -30.88 0.86
N VAL A 354 -24.40 -30.24 -0.31
CA VAL A 354 -25.16 -29.02 -0.63
C VAL A 354 -26.12 -29.31 -1.76
N THR A 355 -27.28 -29.88 -1.42
CA THR A 355 -28.34 -30.27 -2.37
C THR A 355 -29.67 -29.62 -1.95
N PRO A 356 -30.76 -29.69 -2.74
CA PRO A 356 -32.05 -29.15 -2.34
C PRO A 356 -32.54 -29.62 -0.96
N ASP A 357 -32.20 -30.85 -0.57
CA ASP A 357 -32.60 -31.51 0.67
C ASP A 357 -31.51 -31.57 1.75
N LYS A 358 -30.25 -31.26 1.42
CA LYS A 358 -29.10 -31.31 2.35
C LYS A 358 -28.43 -29.95 2.48
N PHE A 359 -28.27 -29.53 3.73
CA PHE A 359 -27.84 -28.19 4.14
C PHE A 359 -26.47 -28.29 4.82
N GLY A 360 -25.55 -29.07 4.24
CA GLY A 360 -24.29 -29.44 4.88
C GLY A 360 -24.42 -30.68 5.78
N GLY A 361 -23.53 -30.82 6.76
CA GLY A 361 -23.51 -31.96 7.66
C GLY A 361 -22.17 -32.18 8.35
N VAL A 362 -22.05 -33.33 9.03
CA VAL A 362 -20.84 -33.74 9.75
C VAL A 362 -20.20 -34.94 9.06
N PHE A 363 -18.94 -34.79 8.65
CA PHE A 363 -18.09 -35.86 8.16
C PHE A 363 -17.13 -36.33 9.25
N LYS A 364 -16.99 -37.65 9.42
CA LYS A 364 -16.14 -38.28 10.42
C LYS A 364 -15.02 -39.08 9.76
N PHE A 365 -13.79 -38.77 10.14
CA PHE A 365 -12.56 -39.33 9.61
C PHE A 365 -11.73 -39.93 10.74
N PRO A 366 -11.93 -41.22 11.09
CA PRO A 366 -11.22 -41.83 12.21
C PRO A 366 -9.71 -42.01 11.98
N ASN A 367 -9.24 -41.94 10.73
CA ASN A 367 -7.84 -42.22 10.36
C ASN A 367 -7.12 -41.03 9.71
N SER A 368 -7.79 -39.89 9.47
CA SER A 368 -7.17 -38.75 8.80
C SER A 368 -6.41 -37.89 9.80
N ALA A 369 -5.15 -37.58 9.48
CA ALA A 369 -4.26 -36.85 10.37
C ALA A 369 -4.47 -35.32 10.33
N ASN A 370 -5.01 -34.78 9.24
CA ASN A 370 -5.25 -33.35 9.06
C ASN A 370 -6.40 -33.08 8.09
N PHE A 371 -6.76 -31.80 7.95
CA PHE A 371 -7.84 -31.32 7.11
C PHE A 371 -7.65 -31.61 5.62
N ASP A 372 -6.46 -31.38 5.05
CA ASP A 372 -6.21 -31.59 3.61
C ASP A 372 -6.40 -33.06 3.21
N VAL A 373 -5.92 -33.98 4.04
CA VAL A 373 -6.12 -35.42 3.86
C VAL A 373 -7.60 -35.79 3.99
N ALA A 374 -8.32 -35.20 4.97
CA ALA A 374 -9.75 -35.42 5.14
C ALA A 374 -10.57 -34.90 3.94
N LEU A 375 -10.20 -33.73 3.40
CA LEU A 375 -10.83 -33.16 2.21
C LEU A 375 -10.56 -34.02 0.96
N GLY A 376 -9.37 -34.61 0.84
CA GLY A 376 -9.06 -35.55 -0.23
C GLY A 376 -9.86 -36.85 -0.17
N ASP A 377 -10.23 -37.31 1.03
CA ASP A 377 -10.81 -38.63 1.31
C ASP A 377 -12.31 -38.61 1.66
N ILE A 378 -13.06 -37.59 1.20
CA ILE A 378 -14.48 -37.40 1.52
C ILE A 378 -15.34 -38.64 1.23
N ASP A 379 -14.97 -39.42 0.22
CA ASP A 379 -15.75 -40.57 -0.22
C ASP A 379 -15.81 -41.68 0.82
N ASN A 380 -14.75 -41.85 1.60
CA ASN A 380 -14.64 -42.87 2.65
C ASN A 380 -15.09 -42.40 4.04
N ALA A 381 -15.50 -41.13 4.19
CA ALA A 381 -15.95 -40.61 5.47
C ALA A 381 -17.36 -41.10 5.88
N GLY A 382 -17.54 -41.30 7.18
CA GLY A 382 -18.87 -41.40 7.78
C GLY A 382 -19.56 -40.04 7.70
N TYR A 383 -20.77 -39.98 7.13
CA TYR A 383 -21.45 -38.71 6.85
C TYR A 383 -22.84 -38.65 7.47
N THR A 384 -23.11 -37.60 8.24
CA THR A 384 -24.42 -37.29 8.83
C THR A 384 -24.94 -35.97 8.26
N PRO A 385 -25.96 -35.98 7.38
CA PRO A 385 -26.44 -34.76 6.74
C PRO A 385 -27.29 -33.90 7.67
N PHE A 386 -27.23 -32.58 7.48
CA PHE A 386 -28.26 -31.65 7.95
C PHE A 386 -29.40 -31.65 6.93
N GLY A 387 -30.32 -32.61 7.08
CA GLY A 387 -31.42 -32.83 6.14
C GLY A 387 -32.62 -31.94 6.41
N LEU A 388 -33.36 -31.64 5.32
CA LEU A 388 -34.65 -30.96 5.36
C LEU A 388 -35.67 -31.69 6.25
N TYR A 389 -35.60 -33.02 6.28
CA TYR A 389 -36.46 -33.90 7.07
C TYR A 389 -35.63 -34.84 7.93
N GLY A 390 -36.13 -35.14 9.14
CA GLY A 390 -35.50 -36.03 10.09
C GLY A 390 -35.97 -35.74 11.51
N ASP A 391 -35.86 -36.72 12.42
CA ASP A 391 -36.44 -36.63 13.76
C ASP A 391 -35.96 -35.42 14.58
N LYS A 392 -34.73 -34.95 14.30
CA LYS A 392 -34.10 -33.76 14.90
C LYS A 392 -33.84 -32.63 13.90
N SER A 393 -34.44 -32.68 12.71
CA SER A 393 -34.33 -31.59 11.71
C SER A 393 -35.00 -30.32 12.20
N PHE A 394 -34.56 -29.16 11.69
CA PHE A 394 -35.20 -27.88 11.99
C PHE A 394 -36.70 -27.90 11.68
N HIS A 395 -37.08 -28.44 10.50
CA HIS A 395 -38.48 -28.59 10.10
C HIS A 395 -39.27 -29.36 11.17
N THR A 396 -38.87 -30.58 11.49
CA THR A 396 -39.62 -31.42 12.45
C THR A 396 -39.70 -30.79 13.84
N LEU A 397 -38.65 -30.11 14.30
CA LEU A 397 -38.67 -29.39 15.56
C LEU A 397 -39.63 -28.20 15.50
N LEU A 398 -39.64 -27.43 14.41
CA LEU A 398 -40.55 -26.30 14.22
C LEU A 398 -42.02 -26.76 14.18
N THR A 399 -42.33 -27.84 13.43
CA THR A 399 -43.68 -28.43 13.39
C THR A 399 -44.15 -28.82 14.79
N ARG A 400 -43.30 -29.48 15.58
CA ARG A 400 -43.65 -29.85 16.97
C ARG A 400 -43.99 -28.63 17.83
N VAL A 401 -43.22 -27.55 17.71
CA VAL A 401 -43.44 -26.33 18.49
C VAL A 401 -44.75 -25.62 18.06
N ILE A 402 -45.08 -25.67 16.77
CA ILE A 402 -46.33 -25.14 16.22
C ILE A 402 -47.54 -25.99 16.65
N ASP A 403 -47.45 -27.32 16.57
CA ASP A 403 -48.51 -28.25 16.99
C ASP A 403 -48.85 -28.10 18.48
N LEU A 404 -47.87 -27.71 19.29
CA LEU A 404 -48.05 -27.39 20.71
C LEU A 404 -48.66 -26.00 20.96
N GLY A 405 -48.91 -25.21 19.91
CA GLY A 405 -49.48 -23.86 19.99
C GLY A 405 -48.54 -22.82 20.62
N ILE A 406 -47.22 -23.07 20.61
CA ILE A 406 -46.23 -22.16 21.21
C ILE A 406 -45.81 -21.08 20.21
N VAL A 407 -45.77 -21.43 18.92
CA VAL A 407 -45.40 -20.56 17.80
C VAL A 407 -46.52 -20.59 16.76
N GLU A 408 -46.81 -19.46 16.13
CA GLU A 408 -47.84 -19.35 15.10
C GLU A 408 -47.48 -20.11 13.82
N SER A 409 -48.48 -20.65 13.11
CA SER A 409 -48.27 -21.44 11.89
C SER A 409 -47.57 -20.65 10.76
N GLU A 410 -47.71 -19.33 10.74
CA GLU A 410 -47.06 -18.43 9.76
C GLU A 410 -45.52 -18.53 9.78
N VAL A 411 -44.91 -18.98 10.89
CA VAL A 411 -43.45 -19.20 10.94
C VAL A 411 -43.03 -20.37 10.05
N MET A 412 -43.91 -21.36 9.84
CA MET A 412 -43.68 -22.44 8.87
C MET A 412 -43.68 -21.91 7.43
N ASP A 413 -44.52 -20.91 7.12
CA ASP A 413 -44.54 -20.30 5.79
C ASP A 413 -43.20 -19.60 5.49
N ARG A 414 -42.60 -18.94 6.49
CA ARG A 414 -41.26 -18.35 6.37
C ARG A 414 -40.18 -19.41 6.15
N TRP A 415 -40.27 -20.55 6.83
CA TRP A 415 -39.38 -21.69 6.60
C TRP A 415 -39.50 -22.24 5.18
N ASN A 416 -40.72 -22.43 4.68
CA ASN A 416 -40.95 -22.91 3.33
C ASN A 416 -40.41 -21.92 2.28
N ALA A 417 -40.64 -20.61 2.46
CA ALA A 417 -40.11 -19.58 1.58
C ALA A 417 -38.56 -19.59 1.54
N PHE A 418 -37.91 -19.80 2.69
CA PHE A 418 -36.45 -19.96 2.77
C PHE A 418 -35.96 -21.20 2.01
N VAL A 419 -36.62 -22.36 2.20
CA VAL A 419 -36.27 -23.61 1.52
C VAL A 419 -36.46 -23.48 0.00
N ASP A 420 -37.55 -22.87 -0.43
CA ASP A 420 -37.86 -22.66 -1.86
C ASP A 420 -36.84 -21.73 -2.53
N ALA A 421 -36.46 -20.63 -1.87
CA ALA A 421 -35.43 -19.72 -2.39
C ALA A 421 -34.05 -20.38 -2.49
N ARG A 422 -33.71 -21.25 -1.52
CA ARG A 422 -32.43 -22.00 -1.51
C ARG A 422 -32.33 -23.02 -2.64
N LYS A 423 -33.46 -23.65 -3.02
CA LYS A 423 -33.49 -24.76 -3.97
C LYS A 423 -32.77 -24.43 -5.27
N LEU A 424 -33.07 -23.28 -5.88
CA LEU A 424 -32.43 -22.85 -7.13
C LEU A 424 -30.93 -22.61 -6.94
N LEU A 425 -30.53 -21.99 -5.83
CA LEU A 425 -29.12 -21.70 -5.55
C LEU A 425 -28.27 -22.98 -5.41
N SER A 426 -28.85 -24.06 -4.89
CA SER A 426 -28.16 -25.34 -4.71
C SER A 426 -27.73 -26.02 -6.01
N GLU A 427 -28.41 -25.73 -7.13
CA GLU A 427 -28.01 -26.23 -8.45
C GLU A 427 -26.72 -25.56 -8.95
N TYR A 428 -26.36 -24.40 -8.41
CA TYR A 428 -25.20 -23.60 -8.79
C TYR A 428 -24.14 -23.52 -7.68
N ALA A 429 -24.20 -24.38 -6.65
CA ALA A 429 -23.34 -24.29 -5.46
C ALA A 429 -21.84 -24.26 -5.80
N VAL A 430 -21.39 -25.09 -6.74
CA VAL A 430 -19.97 -25.13 -7.17
C VAL A 430 -19.58 -23.84 -7.89
N ALA A 431 -20.42 -23.34 -8.81
CA ALA A 431 -20.17 -22.10 -9.52
C ALA A 431 -20.10 -20.90 -8.55
N ILE A 432 -21.02 -20.85 -7.58
CA ILE A 432 -21.04 -19.84 -6.51
C ILE A 432 -19.79 -19.95 -5.64
N ALA A 433 -19.30 -21.15 -5.30
CA ALA A 433 -18.07 -21.32 -4.52
C ALA A 433 -16.82 -20.84 -5.27
N VAL A 434 -16.77 -21.02 -6.60
CA VAL A 434 -15.61 -20.68 -7.43
C VAL A 434 -15.57 -19.21 -7.78
N SER A 435 -16.68 -18.66 -8.24
CA SER A 435 -16.79 -17.26 -8.68
C SER A 435 -18.20 -16.71 -8.39
N PRO A 436 -18.48 -16.34 -7.12
CA PRO A 436 -19.80 -15.89 -6.69
C PRO A 436 -20.33 -14.72 -7.53
N MET A 437 -19.50 -13.71 -7.83
CA MET A 437 -19.95 -12.54 -8.58
C MET A 437 -20.32 -12.88 -10.02
N VAL A 438 -19.55 -13.73 -10.70
CA VAL A 438 -19.87 -14.21 -12.05
C VAL A 438 -21.14 -15.05 -12.01
N ALA A 439 -21.20 -16.06 -11.14
CA ALA A 439 -22.33 -16.97 -11.06
C ALA A 439 -23.65 -16.22 -10.79
N LEU A 440 -23.70 -15.40 -9.74
CA LEU A 440 -24.90 -14.65 -9.37
C LEU A 440 -25.27 -13.60 -10.44
N SER A 441 -24.28 -12.93 -11.03
CA SER A 441 -24.57 -11.80 -11.91
C SER A 441 -24.79 -12.19 -13.37
N SER A 442 -24.37 -13.38 -13.81
CA SER A 442 -24.65 -13.87 -15.17
C SER A 442 -26.10 -14.26 -15.40
N ASP A 443 -26.88 -14.52 -14.33
CA ASP A 443 -28.31 -14.85 -14.41
C ASP A 443 -29.13 -13.99 -13.45
N LYS A 444 -29.99 -13.13 -14.03
CA LYS A 444 -30.91 -12.25 -13.27
C LYS A 444 -31.88 -13.03 -12.37
N THR A 445 -32.23 -14.26 -12.74
CA THR A 445 -33.10 -15.14 -11.95
C THR A 445 -32.36 -15.64 -10.72
N LEU A 446 -31.09 -16.04 -10.90
CA LEU A 446 -30.24 -16.52 -9.81
C LEU A 446 -29.93 -15.41 -8.80
N LEU A 447 -29.62 -14.19 -9.27
CA LEU A 447 -29.44 -13.04 -8.38
C LEU A 447 -30.69 -12.77 -7.53
N LYS A 448 -31.87 -12.77 -8.14
CA LYS A 448 -33.15 -12.60 -7.41
C LYS A 448 -33.40 -13.71 -6.40
N ALA A 449 -33.04 -14.95 -6.73
CA ALA A 449 -33.12 -16.05 -5.77
C ALA A 449 -32.15 -15.84 -4.59
N GLY A 450 -30.94 -15.32 -4.84
CA GLY A 450 -30.00 -14.91 -3.80
C GLY A 450 -30.58 -13.84 -2.86
N GLN A 451 -31.21 -12.81 -3.42
CA GLN A 451 -31.88 -11.75 -2.66
C GLN A 451 -33.02 -12.31 -1.79
N ALA A 452 -33.90 -13.12 -2.40
CA ALA A 452 -35.01 -13.75 -1.69
C ALA A 452 -34.52 -14.68 -0.57
N TYR A 453 -33.46 -15.44 -0.82
CA TYR A 453 -32.86 -16.35 0.15
C TYR A 453 -32.32 -15.61 1.39
N ILE A 454 -31.57 -14.53 1.19
CA ILE A 454 -31.05 -13.70 2.28
C ILE A 454 -32.18 -13.06 3.10
N ASN A 455 -33.19 -12.50 2.43
CA ASN A 455 -34.32 -11.85 3.10
C ASN A 455 -35.16 -12.85 3.92
N THR A 456 -35.49 -14.00 3.32
CA THR A 456 -36.28 -15.04 4.00
C THR A 456 -35.52 -15.65 5.18
N TYR A 457 -34.19 -15.80 5.09
CA TYR A 457 -33.36 -16.21 6.23
C TYR A 457 -33.41 -15.19 7.38
N ALA A 458 -33.30 -13.89 7.07
CA ALA A 458 -33.37 -12.83 8.07
C ALA A 458 -34.74 -12.81 8.76
N GLU A 459 -35.83 -12.91 7.99
CA GLU A 459 -37.21 -12.96 8.51
C GLU A 459 -37.49 -14.19 9.38
N LEU A 460 -36.99 -15.36 8.97
CA LEU A 460 -37.08 -16.61 9.73
C LEU A 460 -36.29 -16.52 11.03
N SER A 461 -35.04 -16.07 10.95
CA SER A 461 -34.15 -15.94 12.12
C SER A 461 -34.71 -14.95 13.14
N ALA A 462 -35.26 -13.82 12.68
CA ALA A 462 -35.95 -12.87 13.54
C ALA A 462 -37.20 -13.48 14.18
N ALA A 463 -38.00 -14.25 13.42
CA ALA A 463 -39.19 -14.92 13.96
C ALA A 463 -38.83 -15.86 15.12
N ILE A 464 -37.80 -16.69 14.93
CA ILE A 464 -37.30 -17.63 15.95
C ILE A 464 -36.70 -16.85 17.14
N ARG A 465 -35.93 -15.79 16.87
CA ARG A 465 -35.35 -14.92 17.90
C ARG A 465 -36.45 -14.35 18.80
N ASP A 466 -37.51 -13.80 18.25
CA ASP A 466 -38.54 -13.11 19.03
C ASP A 466 -39.39 -14.07 19.88
N ARG A 467 -39.40 -15.37 19.52
CA ARG A 467 -40.18 -16.42 20.18
C ARG A 467 -39.34 -17.35 21.05
N TYR A 468 -38.03 -17.14 21.12
CA TYR A 468 -37.12 -18.03 21.84
C TYR A 468 -37.55 -18.26 23.29
N GLU A 469 -37.85 -17.19 24.04
CA GLU A 469 -38.23 -17.29 25.45
C GLU A 469 -39.55 -18.04 25.66
N ALA A 470 -40.51 -17.88 24.74
CA ALA A 470 -41.77 -18.61 24.79
C ALA A 470 -41.53 -20.12 24.64
N VAL A 471 -40.68 -20.52 23.69
CA VAL A 471 -40.28 -21.93 23.50
C VAL A 471 -39.47 -22.43 24.69
N ALA A 472 -38.51 -21.64 25.19
CA ALA A 472 -37.63 -22.01 26.29
C ALA A 472 -38.40 -22.21 27.61
N SER A 473 -39.46 -21.42 27.85
CA SER A 473 -40.33 -21.56 29.02
C SER A 473 -41.07 -22.90 29.07
N ARG A 474 -41.31 -23.52 27.90
CA ARG A 474 -41.95 -24.84 27.77
C ARG A 474 -40.92 -25.97 27.73
N SER A 475 -39.82 -25.76 27.02
CA SER A 475 -38.71 -26.70 26.93
C SER A 475 -37.42 -25.96 26.62
N SER A 476 -36.60 -25.74 27.65
CA SER A 476 -35.28 -25.11 27.50
C SER A 476 -34.38 -25.92 26.55
N THR A 477 -34.40 -27.24 26.69
CA THR A 477 -33.70 -28.18 25.80
C THR A 477 -34.24 -28.08 24.36
N GLY A 478 -35.56 -28.06 24.17
CA GLY A 478 -36.18 -27.96 22.85
C GLY A 478 -35.86 -26.64 22.13
N ALA A 479 -35.91 -25.51 22.85
CA ALA A 479 -35.54 -24.20 22.32
C ALA A 479 -34.06 -24.16 21.88
N ARG A 480 -33.16 -24.72 22.68
CA ARG A 480 -31.74 -24.84 22.33
C ARG A 480 -31.54 -25.72 21.09
N HIS A 481 -32.21 -26.87 20.99
CA HIS A 481 -32.09 -27.72 19.81
C HIS A 481 -32.62 -27.04 18.54
N LEU A 482 -33.80 -26.40 18.61
CA LEU A 482 -34.38 -25.68 17.47
C LEU A 482 -33.44 -24.57 16.98
N CYS A 483 -32.91 -23.76 17.90
CA CYS A 483 -31.97 -22.70 17.58
C CYS A 483 -30.64 -23.24 17.04
N ALA A 484 -30.10 -24.32 17.63
CA ALA A 484 -28.87 -24.95 17.15
C ALA A 484 -29.03 -25.47 15.71
N GLN A 485 -30.17 -26.10 15.39
CA GLN A 485 -30.46 -26.59 14.04
C GLN A 485 -30.54 -25.46 13.00
N LEU A 486 -31.02 -24.27 13.38
CA LEU A 486 -31.04 -23.10 12.51
C LEU A 486 -29.62 -22.56 12.24
N LEU A 487 -28.76 -22.49 13.26
CA LEU A 487 -27.42 -21.92 13.14
C LEU A 487 -26.43 -22.79 12.37
N VAL A 488 -26.67 -24.10 12.26
CA VAL A 488 -25.80 -25.04 11.55
C VAL A 488 -26.18 -25.23 10.08
N LEU A 489 -27.29 -24.63 9.62
CA LEU A 489 -27.70 -24.72 8.22
C LEU A 489 -26.57 -24.21 7.32
N ASP A 490 -26.33 -24.94 6.23
CA ASP A 490 -25.31 -24.64 5.24
C ASP A 490 -23.89 -24.57 5.83
N THR A 491 -23.64 -25.31 6.90
CA THR A 491 -22.31 -25.51 7.49
C THR A 491 -21.83 -26.95 7.32
N ILE A 492 -20.55 -27.13 7.01
CA ILE A 492 -19.93 -28.45 6.79
C ILE A 492 -18.85 -28.66 7.86
N TYR A 493 -18.96 -29.72 8.64
CA TYR A 493 -18.01 -30.06 9.70
C TYR A 493 -17.18 -31.29 9.34
N PHE A 494 -15.91 -31.26 9.72
CA PHE A 494 -14.94 -32.35 9.58
C PHE A 494 -14.43 -32.72 10.97
N GLU A 495 -14.72 -33.94 11.40
CA GLU A 495 -14.27 -34.50 12.67
C GLU A 495 -13.11 -35.48 12.42
N THR A 496 -11.94 -35.15 12.95
CA THR A 496 -10.74 -35.99 12.94
C THR A 496 -10.39 -36.41 14.38
N PRO A 497 -9.47 -37.37 14.62
CA PRO A 497 -9.23 -37.94 15.95
C PRO A 497 -8.74 -36.95 17.02
N GLY A 498 -8.27 -35.76 16.62
CA GLY A 498 -7.80 -34.72 17.54
C GLY A 498 -8.51 -33.38 17.42
N THR A 499 -9.20 -33.10 16.30
CA THR A 499 -9.66 -31.73 16.00
C THR A 499 -10.93 -31.69 15.17
N VAL A 500 -11.61 -30.54 15.23
CA VAL A 500 -12.78 -30.20 14.43
C VAL A 500 -12.41 -29.06 13.48
N HIS A 501 -12.76 -29.25 12.21
CA HIS A 501 -12.69 -28.20 11.19
C HIS A 501 -14.10 -27.93 10.65
N ALA A 502 -14.31 -26.73 10.13
CA ALA A 502 -15.57 -26.36 9.51
C ALA A 502 -15.35 -25.50 8.27
N ILE A 503 -16.31 -25.57 7.34
CA ILE A 503 -16.40 -24.75 6.15
C ILE A 503 -17.83 -24.18 6.10
N LEU A 504 -17.97 -22.88 5.86
CA LEU A 504 -19.28 -22.35 5.45
C LEU A 504 -19.50 -22.71 3.99
N SER A 505 -20.64 -23.34 3.69
CA SER A 505 -20.99 -23.65 2.30
C SER A 505 -21.12 -22.35 1.48
N PRO A 506 -21.04 -22.42 0.15
CA PRO A 506 -21.30 -21.27 -0.73
C PRO A 506 -22.69 -20.66 -0.52
N LEU A 507 -23.63 -21.44 0.04
CA LEU A 507 -24.99 -21.00 0.32
C LEU A 507 -25.19 -20.53 1.75
N HIS A 508 -24.18 -20.58 2.62
CA HIS A 508 -24.37 -20.12 4.00
C HIS A 508 -24.80 -18.63 4.00
N PRO A 509 -25.91 -18.24 4.65
CA PRO A 509 -26.47 -16.88 4.53
C PRO A 509 -25.47 -15.77 4.87
N LEU A 510 -24.71 -15.92 5.97
CA LEU A 510 -23.70 -14.94 6.39
C LEU A 510 -22.50 -14.84 5.42
N HIS A 511 -22.26 -15.87 4.61
CA HIS A 511 -21.20 -15.88 3.61
C HIS A 511 -21.70 -15.30 2.27
N LEU A 512 -22.87 -15.77 1.80
CA LEU A 512 -23.45 -15.37 0.52
C LEU A 512 -23.90 -13.90 0.51
N TRP A 513 -24.34 -13.36 1.65
CA TRP A 513 -24.84 -11.99 1.80
C TRP A 513 -23.92 -10.94 1.17
N LYS A 514 -22.61 -11.02 1.38
CA LYS A 514 -21.66 -10.00 0.89
C LYS A 514 -21.62 -9.93 -0.64
N TYR A 515 -21.76 -11.08 -1.31
CA TYR A 515 -21.75 -11.15 -2.77
C TYR A 515 -23.07 -10.68 -3.37
N VAL A 516 -24.21 -11.03 -2.74
CA VAL A 516 -25.52 -10.53 -3.17
C VAL A 516 -25.58 -9.01 -3.01
N ARG A 517 -25.18 -8.47 -1.85
CA ARG A 517 -25.11 -7.03 -1.60
C ARG A 517 -24.19 -6.30 -2.57
N LEU A 518 -23.00 -6.87 -2.83
CA LEU A 518 -22.07 -6.28 -3.78
C LEU A 518 -22.65 -6.27 -5.20
N ALA A 519 -23.25 -7.36 -5.65
CA ALA A 519 -23.87 -7.43 -6.98
C ALA A 519 -25.00 -6.41 -7.16
N GLU A 520 -25.81 -6.17 -6.11
CA GLU A 520 -26.80 -5.10 -6.09
C GLU A 520 -26.16 -3.73 -6.25
N GLN A 521 -25.23 -3.39 -5.35
CA GLN A 521 -24.59 -2.06 -5.31
C GLN A 521 -23.85 -1.74 -6.61
N LEU A 522 -23.07 -2.68 -7.14
CA LEU A 522 -22.35 -2.47 -8.40
C LEU A 522 -23.30 -2.20 -9.57
N ARG A 523 -24.45 -2.88 -9.62
CA ARG A 523 -25.44 -2.69 -10.70
C ARG A 523 -26.14 -1.33 -10.59
N ASP A 524 -26.39 -0.86 -9.37
CA ASP A 524 -27.04 0.43 -9.11
C ASP A 524 -26.08 1.61 -9.34
N GLU A 525 -24.80 1.46 -8.96
CA GLU A 525 -23.84 2.56 -8.95
C GLU A 525 -22.99 2.66 -10.23
N LYS A 526 -22.97 1.66 -11.12
CA LYS A 526 -22.10 1.63 -12.32
C LYS A 526 -22.16 2.86 -13.22
N GLY A 527 -23.30 3.56 -13.26
CA GLY A 527 -23.51 4.78 -14.05
C GLY A 527 -22.97 6.06 -13.40
N THR A 528 -22.62 6.00 -12.12
CA THR A 528 -22.15 7.15 -11.31
C THR A 528 -20.64 7.17 -11.13
N LEU A 529 -19.97 6.04 -11.33
CA LEU A 529 -18.54 5.86 -11.13
C LEU A 529 -17.73 6.23 -12.39
N ASN A 530 -16.60 6.91 -12.19
CA ASN A 530 -15.62 7.14 -13.25
C ASN A 530 -14.68 5.92 -13.45
N ASP A 531 -13.85 5.93 -14.50
CA ASP A 531 -13.02 4.77 -14.86
C ASP A 531 -11.97 4.42 -13.78
N GLU A 532 -11.36 5.42 -13.12
CA GLU A 532 -10.44 5.19 -12.00
C GLU A 532 -11.15 4.53 -10.81
N GLN A 533 -12.33 5.03 -10.44
CA GLN A 533 -13.15 4.47 -9.37
C GLN A 533 -13.56 3.03 -9.68
N LYS A 534 -13.94 2.73 -10.93
CA LYS A 534 -14.26 1.38 -11.38
C LYS A 534 -13.06 0.45 -11.23
N GLN A 535 -11.87 0.90 -11.62
CA GLN A 535 -10.65 0.10 -11.50
C GLN A 535 -10.30 -0.19 -10.03
N VAL A 536 -10.33 0.83 -9.16
CA VAL A 536 -10.04 0.68 -7.73
C VAL A 536 -11.05 -0.27 -7.07
N LEU A 537 -12.32 -0.15 -7.44
CA LEU A 537 -13.39 -1.00 -6.90
C LEU A 537 -13.19 -2.45 -7.35
N ALA A 538 -12.94 -2.70 -8.65
CA ALA A 538 -12.70 -4.04 -9.18
C ALA A 538 -11.48 -4.73 -8.53
N GLU A 539 -10.43 -3.98 -8.19
CA GLU A 539 -9.27 -4.50 -7.47
C GLU A 539 -9.58 -4.83 -6.01
N SER A 540 -10.49 -4.07 -5.40
CA SER A 540 -10.89 -4.23 -3.99
C SER A 540 -11.92 -5.35 -3.79
N THR A 541 -12.82 -5.57 -4.75
CA THR A 541 -13.89 -6.59 -4.68
C THR A 541 -13.40 -8.02 -4.71
N VAL A 542 -12.20 -8.28 -5.26
CA VAL A 542 -11.57 -9.61 -5.19
C VAL A 542 -11.09 -9.91 -3.76
N LYS A 543 -10.96 -8.87 -2.93
CA LYS A 543 -10.45 -8.92 -1.56
C LYS A 543 -11.59 -8.57 -0.59
N LEU A 544 -12.72 -9.27 -0.63
CA LEU A 544 -13.77 -9.05 0.36
C LEU A 544 -13.48 -9.80 1.68
N PRO A 545 -13.71 -9.18 2.85
CA PRO A 545 -13.56 -9.86 4.13
C PRO A 545 -14.55 -11.02 4.32
N HIS A 546 -14.20 -11.92 5.23
CA HIS A 546 -15.19 -12.79 5.86
C HIS A 546 -15.71 -12.10 7.11
N PHE A 547 -17.03 -11.95 7.18
CA PHE A 547 -17.70 -11.25 8.27
C PHE A 547 -17.87 -12.12 9.52
N VAL A 548 -17.83 -13.44 9.35
CA VAL A 548 -17.81 -14.42 10.44
C VAL A 548 -16.34 -14.77 10.69
N THR A 549 -15.74 -14.15 11.70
CA THR A 549 -14.33 -14.34 12.05
C THR A 549 -14.12 -15.51 13.00
N ALA A 550 -15.18 -15.89 13.73
CA ALA A 550 -15.21 -17.05 14.61
C ALA A 550 -16.57 -17.78 14.49
N LEU A 551 -16.53 -19.07 14.16
CA LEU A 551 -17.72 -19.90 13.99
C LEU A 551 -18.05 -20.66 15.28
N PHE A 552 -19.30 -20.60 15.72
CA PHE A 552 -19.75 -21.34 16.88
C PHE A 552 -20.33 -22.70 16.52
N VAL A 553 -19.91 -23.70 17.28
CA VAL A 553 -20.35 -25.09 17.15
C VAL A 553 -21.21 -25.43 18.37
N PRO A 554 -22.51 -25.67 18.19
CA PRO A 554 -23.40 -26.09 19.27
C PRO A 554 -22.96 -27.38 19.96
N GLU A 555 -23.29 -27.47 21.26
CA GLU A 555 -23.06 -28.66 22.07
C GLU A 555 -23.72 -29.92 21.45
N GLY A 556 -22.99 -31.04 21.45
CA GLY A 556 -23.51 -32.33 20.99
C GLY A 556 -23.65 -32.49 19.47
N LEU A 557 -23.18 -31.51 18.68
CA LEU A 557 -23.17 -31.61 17.21
C LEU A 557 -22.05 -32.51 16.69
N VAL A 558 -20.86 -32.36 17.26
CA VAL A 558 -19.67 -33.18 17.03
C VAL A 558 -19.46 -34.10 18.24
N SER A 559 -18.55 -35.07 18.17
CA SER A 559 -18.39 -36.03 19.29
C SER A 559 -17.83 -35.38 20.56
N ASN A 560 -17.46 -34.09 20.51
CA ASN A 560 -17.15 -33.29 21.69
C ASN A 560 -18.43 -32.85 22.44
N SER A 561 -18.42 -33.00 23.76
CA SER A 561 -19.57 -32.74 24.65
C SER A 561 -19.72 -31.27 25.05
N GLN A 562 -18.84 -30.37 24.60
CA GLN A 562 -18.90 -28.94 24.92
C GLN A 562 -19.05 -28.10 23.65
N PRO A 563 -19.68 -26.91 23.74
CA PRO A 563 -19.70 -25.97 22.62
C PRO A 563 -18.28 -25.53 22.25
N LEU A 564 -18.02 -25.35 20.95
CA LEU A 564 -16.74 -24.91 20.43
C LEU A 564 -16.87 -23.57 19.72
N VAL A 565 -15.76 -22.83 19.67
CA VAL A 565 -15.64 -21.62 18.84
C VAL A 565 -14.40 -21.81 17.99
N LEU A 566 -14.61 -21.90 16.68
CA LEU A 566 -13.57 -22.17 15.70
C LEU A 566 -13.17 -20.84 15.04
N PRO A 567 -11.94 -20.33 15.25
CA PRO A 567 -11.45 -19.16 14.55
C PRO A 567 -11.26 -19.43 13.05
N GLU A 568 -11.41 -18.38 12.23
CA GLU A 568 -11.06 -18.43 10.81
C GLU A 568 -9.56 -18.74 10.64
N SER A 569 -9.27 -19.81 9.90
CA SER A 569 -7.91 -20.31 9.67
C SER A 569 -7.41 -20.08 8.26
N HIS A 570 -8.23 -20.29 7.24
CA HIS A 570 -7.87 -20.08 5.83
C HIS A 570 -9.13 -20.01 4.96
N GLN A 571 -8.96 -20.05 3.65
CA GLN A 571 -10.07 -20.19 2.71
C GLN A 571 -9.73 -21.20 1.61
N ILE A 572 -10.76 -21.89 1.11
CA ILE A 572 -10.69 -22.71 -0.11
C ILE A 572 -11.47 -21.98 -1.19
N VAL A 573 -10.78 -21.54 -2.25
CA VAL A 573 -11.34 -20.63 -3.25
C VAL A 573 -11.92 -19.38 -2.56
N THR A 574 -13.25 -19.23 -2.49
CA THR A 574 -13.90 -18.13 -1.76
C THR A 574 -14.44 -18.54 -0.38
N LEU A 575 -14.47 -19.84 -0.04
CA LEU A 575 -15.15 -20.33 1.16
C LEU A 575 -14.26 -20.20 2.41
N PRO A 576 -14.76 -19.62 3.51
CA PRO A 576 -14.02 -19.55 4.77
C PRO A 576 -13.92 -20.91 5.44
N CYS A 577 -12.73 -21.21 5.97
CA CYS A 577 -12.43 -22.40 6.74
C CYS A 577 -12.07 -22.03 8.19
N TYR A 578 -12.52 -22.85 9.12
CA TYR A 578 -12.38 -22.64 10.56
C TYR A 578 -11.81 -23.87 11.23
N GLN A 579 -10.96 -23.70 12.23
CA GLN A 579 -10.37 -24.82 12.95
C GLN A 579 -10.00 -24.43 14.38
N GLN A 580 -10.01 -25.41 15.28
CA GLN A 580 -9.73 -25.17 16.70
C GLN A 580 -8.23 -24.95 16.99
N GLU A 581 -7.35 -25.69 16.31
CA GLU A 581 -5.91 -25.64 16.56
C GLU A 581 -5.23 -24.58 15.70
N ASN A 582 -4.25 -23.88 16.28
CA ASN A 582 -3.38 -22.96 15.55
C ASN A 582 -4.17 -21.79 14.91
N PRO A 583 -4.60 -20.79 15.70
CA PRO A 583 -5.50 -19.72 15.25
C PRO A 583 -4.84 -18.72 14.28
N HIS A 584 -3.63 -19.01 13.78
CA HIS A 584 -2.94 -18.26 12.76
C HIS A 584 -3.59 -18.43 11.38
N TYR A 585 -3.35 -17.49 10.48
CA TYR A 585 -4.00 -17.49 9.16
C TYR A 585 -3.13 -18.19 8.12
N ALA A 586 -3.54 -19.35 7.61
CA ALA A 586 -2.73 -20.11 6.65
C ALA A 586 -2.86 -19.64 5.19
N GLY A 587 -3.71 -18.66 4.88
CA GLY A 587 -3.95 -18.19 3.51
C GLY A 587 -2.91 -17.20 2.96
N THR A 588 -2.94 -16.99 1.64
CA THR A 588 -1.92 -16.26 0.84
C THR A 588 -1.83 -14.74 1.09
N GLU A 589 -2.68 -14.18 1.96
CA GLU A 589 -2.74 -12.74 2.18
C GLU A 589 -1.41 -12.20 2.71
N GLY A 590 -0.86 -11.21 2.01
CA GLY A 590 0.41 -10.58 2.35
C GLY A 590 1.59 -11.04 1.51
N GLN A 591 1.49 -12.18 0.80
CA GLN A 591 2.56 -12.65 -0.10
C GLN A 591 2.87 -11.64 -1.23
N GLU A 592 1.85 -11.16 -1.94
CA GLU A 592 2.03 -10.17 -3.03
C GLU A 592 2.70 -8.88 -2.52
N ARG A 593 2.29 -8.43 -1.33
CA ARG A 593 2.84 -7.25 -0.65
C ARG A 593 4.30 -7.49 -0.25
N LEU A 594 4.63 -8.65 0.30
CA LEU A 594 6.02 -9.03 0.57
C LEU A 594 6.84 -8.98 -0.72
N ILE A 595 6.38 -9.57 -1.82
CA ILE A 595 7.13 -9.53 -3.09
C ILE A 595 7.32 -8.09 -3.59
N ARG A 596 6.30 -7.23 -3.48
CA ARG A 596 6.44 -5.79 -3.75
C ARG A 596 7.51 -5.15 -2.87
N ILE A 597 7.53 -5.45 -1.57
CA ILE A 597 8.55 -4.98 -0.62
C ILE A 597 9.95 -5.45 -1.03
N LEU A 598 10.11 -6.72 -1.45
CA LEU A 598 11.38 -7.24 -1.95
C LEU A 598 11.86 -6.50 -3.21
N ARG A 599 10.95 -6.18 -4.15
CA ARG A 599 11.30 -5.36 -5.33
C ARG A 599 11.77 -3.97 -4.91
N LYS A 600 11.05 -3.30 -4.02
CA LYS A 600 11.41 -1.98 -3.48
C LYS A 600 12.75 -2.02 -2.73
N PHE A 601 13.02 -3.10 -2.01
CA PHE A 601 14.33 -3.33 -1.38
C PHE A 601 15.46 -3.35 -2.41
N LEU A 602 15.30 -4.12 -3.50
CA LEU A 602 16.33 -4.23 -4.54
C LEU A 602 16.54 -2.95 -5.35
N VAL A 603 15.54 -2.07 -5.40
CA VAL A 603 15.68 -0.71 -5.94
C VAL A 603 16.55 0.14 -5.02
N LEU A 604 16.32 0.09 -3.70
CA LEU A 604 17.06 0.88 -2.72
C LEU A 604 18.48 0.34 -2.45
N TYR A 605 18.66 -0.97 -2.57
CA TYR A 605 19.90 -1.71 -2.35
C TYR A 605 20.31 -2.53 -3.59
N PRO A 606 20.71 -1.89 -4.71
CA PRO A 606 21.05 -2.60 -5.95
C PRO A 606 22.20 -3.60 -5.83
N HIS A 607 23.08 -3.43 -4.84
CA HIS A 607 24.17 -4.38 -4.58
C HIS A 607 23.67 -5.74 -4.10
N ALA A 608 22.50 -5.79 -3.46
CA ALA A 608 21.91 -7.03 -2.98
C ALA A 608 21.43 -7.95 -4.12
N LYS A 609 21.24 -7.40 -5.34
CA LYS A 609 20.83 -8.18 -6.53
C LYS A 609 21.77 -9.34 -6.83
N ARG A 610 23.07 -9.22 -6.52
CA ARG A 610 24.07 -10.26 -6.82
C ARG A 610 23.96 -11.50 -5.95
N SER A 611 23.50 -11.34 -4.70
CA SER A 611 23.38 -12.40 -3.72
C SER A 611 22.37 -11.96 -2.66
N PHE A 612 21.09 -12.00 -3.02
CA PHE A 612 20.03 -11.59 -2.14
C PHE A 612 19.83 -12.63 -1.04
N ARG A 613 19.65 -12.21 0.21
CA ARG A 613 19.51 -13.12 1.36
C ARG A 613 18.16 -12.86 2.00
N LEU A 614 17.27 -13.82 1.92
CA LEU A 614 15.90 -13.75 2.44
C LEU A 614 15.71 -14.84 3.49
N CYS A 615 15.26 -14.44 4.67
CA CYS A 615 14.82 -15.38 5.70
C CYS A 615 13.30 -15.26 5.87
N LEU A 616 12.59 -16.38 5.80
CA LEU A 616 11.17 -16.47 6.09
C LEU A 616 10.96 -17.28 7.37
N VAL A 617 10.10 -16.79 8.25
CA VAL A 617 9.68 -17.50 9.45
C VAL A 617 8.17 -17.69 9.36
N ASP A 618 7.73 -18.95 9.37
CA ASP A 618 6.33 -19.38 9.26
C ASP A 618 5.55 -18.78 8.07
N PRO A 619 6.11 -18.73 6.85
CA PRO A 619 5.44 -18.10 5.71
C PRO A 619 4.07 -18.74 5.42
N PRO A 620 3.03 -17.93 5.16
CA PRO A 620 1.73 -18.44 4.72
C PRO A 620 1.89 -19.11 3.36
N GLU A 621 1.19 -20.23 3.13
CA GLU A 621 1.17 -20.98 1.86
C GLU A 621 2.53 -20.95 1.10
N LEU A 622 3.55 -21.59 1.66
CA LEU A 622 4.90 -21.56 1.09
C LEU A 622 4.99 -21.95 -0.40
N PRO A 623 4.29 -23.00 -0.89
CA PRO A 623 4.40 -23.44 -2.28
C PRO A 623 4.08 -22.34 -3.30
N GLY A 624 2.93 -21.68 -3.17
CA GLY A 624 2.55 -20.59 -4.05
C GLY A 624 3.41 -19.34 -3.88
N PHE A 625 3.94 -19.07 -2.68
CA PHE A 625 4.95 -18.01 -2.53
C PHE A 625 6.23 -18.32 -3.31
N LEU A 626 6.74 -19.55 -3.23
CA LEU A 626 7.94 -19.98 -3.97
C LEU A 626 7.72 -19.96 -5.48
N GLU A 627 6.54 -20.39 -5.94
CA GLU A 627 6.14 -20.35 -7.35
C GLU A 627 6.11 -18.90 -7.88
N GLN A 628 5.45 -17.99 -7.16
CA GLN A 628 5.40 -16.58 -7.51
C GLN A 628 6.81 -15.97 -7.54
N LEU A 629 7.65 -16.32 -6.57
CA LEU A 629 9.02 -15.83 -6.50
C LEU A 629 9.85 -16.34 -7.69
N ALA A 630 9.78 -17.64 -8.00
CA ALA A 630 10.49 -18.25 -9.12
C ALA A 630 10.04 -17.67 -10.47
N ALA A 631 8.72 -17.53 -10.69
CA ALA A 631 8.17 -16.93 -11.91
C ALA A 631 8.62 -15.47 -12.10
N GLN A 632 8.71 -14.70 -11.03
CA GLN A 632 9.18 -13.31 -11.11
C GLN A 632 10.68 -13.18 -11.34
N ILE A 633 11.48 -14.10 -10.82
CA ILE A 633 12.92 -14.19 -11.12
C ILE A 633 13.11 -14.57 -12.59
N ALA A 634 12.42 -15.60 -13.06
CA ALA A 634 12.51 -16.08 -14.44
C ALA A 634 12.10 -15.02 -15.48
N ASN A 635 11.07 -14.22 -15.17
CA ASN A 635 10.59 -13.14 -16.04
C ASN A 635 11.30 -11.80 -15.81
N GLU A 636 12.44 -11.78 -15.09
CA GLU A 636 13.23 -10.59 -14.75
C GLU A 636 12.47 -9.46 -14.02
N SER A 637 11.25 -9.74 -13.55
CA SER A 637 10.42 -8.81 -12.79
C SER A 637 10.93 -8.61 -11.36
N LEU A 638 11.65 -9.60 -10.83
CA LEU A 638 12.48 -9.49 -9.64
C LEU A 638 13.95 -9.65 -10.05
N PRO A 639 14.70 -8.54 -10.24
CA PRO A 639 16.01 -8.57 -10.89
C PRO A 639 17.12 -9.01 -9.91
N VAL A 640 17.27 -10.32 -9.70
CA VAL A 640 18.34 -10.93 -8.88
C VAL A 640 19.19 -11.89 -9.72
N ASP A 641 20.52 -11.83 -9.53
CA ASP A 641 21.50 -12.72 -10.15
C ASP A 641 21.81 -13.96 -9.28
N GLY A 642 21.33 -13.97 -8.03
CA GLY A 642 21.52 -15.02 -7.04
C GLY A 642 20.73 -14.74 -5.77
N MET A 643 20.25 -15.80 -5.12
CA MET A 643 19.45 -15.70 -3.89
C MET A 643 19.72 -16.86 -2.93
N ASN A 644 19.87 -16.57 -1.64
CA ASN A 644 19.82 -17.56 -0.56
C ASN A 644 18.52 -17.35 0.23
N LEU A 645 17.62 -18.33 0.14
CA LEU A 645 16.35 -18.37 0.84
C LEU A 645 16.40 -19.43 1.95
N VAL A 646 16.24 -18.99 3.19
CA VAL A 646 16.12 -19.86 4.35
C VAL A 646 14.71 -19.75 4.91
N VAL A 647 14.08 -20.89 5.18
CA VAL A 647 12.74 -20.97 5.76
C VAL A 647 12.79 -21.67 7.11
N PHE A 648 12.33 -20.98 8.15
CA PHE A 648 12.17 -21.48 9.50
C PHE A 648 10.71 -21.65 9.88
N ARG A 649 10.51 -22.44 10.93
CA ARG A 649 9.21 -22.82 11.45
C ARG A 649 9.21 -22.70 12.96
N THR A 650 8.42 -21.78 13.52
CA THR A 650 8.20 -21.69 14.97
C THR A 650 6.86 -22.31 15.37
N LEU A 651 5.94 -22.47 14.42
CA LEU A 651 4.62 -23.04 14.65
C LEU A 651 4.62 -24.58 14.62
N ASP A 652 3.61 -25.19 15.24
CA ASP A 652 3.37 -26.64 15.22
C ASP A 652 2.67 -27.10 13.92
N ARG A 653 3.06 -26.50 12.79
CA ARG A 653 2.56 -26.81 11.45
C ARG A 653 3.72 -27.29 10.57
N PRO A 654 3.64 -28.44 9.90
CA PRO A 654 4.67 -28.85 8.94
C PRO A 654 4.72 -27.90 7.73
N ILE A 655 5.91 -27.68 7.19
CA ILE A 655 6.12 -26.89 5.98
C ILE A 655 6.16 -27.85 4.78
N SER A 656 5.21 -27.70 3.86
CA SER A 656 5.16 -28.45 2.60
C SER A 656 5.64 -27.58 1.43
N ILE A 657 6.20 -28.22 0.40
CA ILE A 657 6.56 -27.60 -0.89
C ILE A 657 5.42 -27.79 -1.91
N GLY A 658 4.30 -28.41 -1.49
CA GLY A 658 3.18 -28.71 -2.36
C GLY A 658 3.36 -30.05 -3.08
N SER A 659 2.35 -30.44 -3.86
CA SER A 659 2.30 -31.69 -4.63
C SER A 659 1.82 -31.48 -6.06
N ASP A 660 1.71 -30.23 -6.52
CA ASP A 660 1.34 -29.88 -7.89
C ASP A 660 2.62 -29.90 -8.75
N ASP A 661 2.66 -30.80 -9.73
CA ASP A 661 3.84 -31.01 -10.58
C ASP A 661 4.25 -29.75 -11.34
N GLN A 662 3.29 -28.96 -11.85
CA GLN A 662 3.56 -27.73 -12.59
C GLN A 662 4.14 -26.64 -11.69
N GLN A 663 3.61 -26.55 -10.46
CA GLN A 663 4.15 -25.66 -9.44
C GLN A 663 5.59 -26.06 -9.06
N LEU A 664 5.83 -27.35 -8.84
CA LEU A 664 7.15 -27.88 -8.51
C LEU A 664 8.16 -27.66 -9.63
N GLU A 665 7.78 -27.85 -10.90
CA GLU A 665 8.62 -27.55 -12.07
C GLU A 665 9.01 -26.07 -12.12
N THR A 666 8.05 -25.17 -11.86
CA THR A 666 8.30 -23.72 -11.83
C THR A 666 9.31 -23.36 -10.73
N ILE A 667 9.16 -23.92 -9.53
CA ILE A 667 10.11 -23.72 -8.42
C ILE A 667 11.49 -24.29 -8.77
N ALA A 668 11.53 -25.50 -9.32
CA ALA A 668 12.76 -26.20 -9.69
C ALA A 668 13.56 -25.45 -10.78
N SER A 669 12.88 -24.77 -11.70
CA SER A 669 13.51 -23.98 -12.77
C SER A 669 14.49 -22.92 -12.26
N VAL A 670 14.31 -22.45 -11.02
CA VAL A 670 15.20 -21.46 -10.37
C VAL A 670 16.06 -22.09 -9.29
N PHE A 671 15.49 -22.89 -8.39
CA PHE A 671 16.17 -23.36 -7.18
C PHE A 671 16.85 -24.73 -7.30
N ALA A 672 16.57 -25.48 -8.39
CA ALA A 672 17.15 -26.79 -8.65
C ALA A 672 17.89 -26.87 -10.00
N ALA A 673 18.01 -25.76 -10.71
CA ALA A 673 18.71 -25.71 -12.00
C ALA A 673 20.23 -25.90 -11.82
N GLU A 674 20.80 -26.94 -12.44
CA GLU A 674 22.24 -27.26 -12.39
C GLU A 674 23.11 -26.08 -12.88
N ASP A 675 22.60 -25.27 -13.81
CA ASP A 675 23.29 -24.10 -14.37
C ASP A 675 23.21 -22.83 -13.47
N SER A 676 22.46 -22.88 -12.37
CA SER A 676 22.20 -21.73 -11.48
C SER A 676 22.61 -21.96 -10.02
N PRO A 677 23.90 -22.27 -9.72
CA PRO A 677 24.38 -22.55 -8.36
C PRO A 677 24.30 -21.34 -7.39
N ARG A 678 23.86 -20.19 -7.89
CA ARG A 678 23.70 -18.95 -7.13
C ARG A 678 22.35 -18.84 -6.43
N PHE A 679 21.42 -19.75 -6.68
CA PHE A 679 20.11 -19.83 -6.04
C PHE A 679 20.06 -21.03 -5.09
N VAL A 680 19.80 -20.76 -3.81
CA VAL A 680 19.81 -21.76 -2.74
C VAL A 680 18.50 -21.66 -1.97
N LEU A 681 17.83 -22.80 -1.78
CA LEU A 681 16.63 -22.93 -0.97
C LEU A 681 16.88 -23.91 0.18
N ASN A 682 16.77 -23.42 1.41
CA ASN A 682 16.96 -24.20 2.63
C ASN A 682 15.70 -24.18 3.49
N ILE A 683 14.97 -25.29 3.55
CA ILE A 683 13.75 -25.40 4.37
C ILE A 683 14.06 -26.22 5.63
N ARG A 684 13.95 -25.59 6.81
CA ARG A 684 14.14 -26.24 8.10
C ARG A 684 12.82 -26.86 8.56
N GLN A 685 12.73 -28.18 8.48
CA GLN A 685 11.52 -28.93 8.86
C GLN A 685 11.32 -29.05 10.38
N SER A 686 12.39 -29.04 11.16
CA SER A 686 12.33 -29.07 12.62
C SER A 686 11.77 -27.76 13.16
N LYS A 687 10.86 -27.83 14.15
CA LYS A 687 10.42 -26.66 14.91
C LYS A 687 11.64 -25.98 15.55
N THR A 688 11.75 -24.68 15.37
CA THR A 688 12.83 -23.82 15.89
C THR A 688 12.25 -22.74 16.79
N THR A 689 13.00 -22.32 17.80
CA THR A 689 12.62 -21.15 18.64
C THR A 689 13.14 -19.85 18.01
N TYR A 690 12.57 -18.70 18.40
CA TYR A 690 13.13 -17.40 18.01
C TYR A 690 14.59 -17.21 18.49
N SER A 691 14.97 -17.83 19.60
CA SER A 691 16.36 -17.82 20.09
C SER A 691 17.30 -18.56 19.13
N ASP A 692 16.87 -19.71 18.60
CA ASP A 692 17.67 -20.48 17.62
C ASP A 692 17.82 -19.70 16.31
N ILE A 693 16.73 -19.06 15.87
CA ILE A 693 16.72 -18.20 14.68
C ILE A 693 17.69 -17.03 14.88
N ASN A 694 17.64 -16.35 16.02
CA ASN A 694 18.56 -15.23 16.30
C ASN A 694 20.03 -15.69 16.28
N THR A 695 20.32 -16.84 16.90
CA THR A 695 21.67 -17.44 16.90
C THR A 695 22.15 -17.77 15.48
N HIS A 696 21.25 -18.22 14.60
CA HIS A 696 21.59 -18.45 13.19
C HIS A 696 21.88 -17.14 12.46
N LEU A 697 21.04 -16.11 12.67
CA LEU A 697 21.16 -14.80 12.02
C LEU A 697 22.41 -14.01 12.49
N GLU A 698 22.91 -14.28 13.69
CA GLU A 698 24.21 -13.77 14.16
C GLU A 698 25.38 -14.24 13.29
N GLN A 699 25.32 -15.49 12.81
CA GLN A 699 26.36 -16.09 11.98
C GLN A 699 26.16 -15.76 10.50
N ASP A 700 24.91 -15.79 10.04
CA ASP A 700 24.51 -15.50 8.66
C ASP A 700 23.43 -14.41 8.62
N PRO A 701 23.82 -13.12 8.70
CA PRO A 701 22.90 -12.00 8.55
C PRO A 701 22.22 -12.00 7.17
N VAL A 702 21.01 -11.46 7.13
CA VAL A 702 20.16 -11.43 5.94
C VAL A 702 19.83 -10.01 5.49
N HIS A 703 19.40 -9.86 4.24
CA HIS A 703 18.94 -8.56 3.75
C HIS A 703 17.54 -8.28 4.26
N VAL A 704 16.64 -9.25 4.12
CA VAL A 704 15.25 -9.15 4.57
C VAL A 704 14.93 -10.37 5.43
N LEU A 705 14.40 -10.11 6.62
CA LEU A 705 13.79 -11.10 7.51
C LEU A 705 12.29 -10.87 7.51
N ALA A 706 11.50 -11.83 7.05
CA ALA A 706 10.04 -11.78 7.09
C ALA A 706 9.50 -12.81 8.09
N ILE A 707 8.78 -12.34 9.11
CA ILE A 707 8.16 -13.19 10.14
C ILE A 707 6.65 -13.07 10.00
N PHE A 708 6.00 -14.22 9.89
CA PHE A 708 4.55 -14.30 9.75
C PHE A 708 3.91 -14.88 11.01
N ASP A 709 2.75 -14.32 11.36
CA ASP A 709 1.91 -14.68 12.50
C ASP A 709 2.65 -14.83 13.86
N PRO A 710 3.53 -13.88 14.26
CA PRO A 710 4.20 -13.92 15.56
C PRO A 710 3.26 -13.74 16.77
N SER A 711 2.04 -13.24 16.57
CA SER A 711 1.04 -13.07 17.64
C SER A 711 0.33 -14.36 18.01
N ARG A 712 0.04 -14.52 19.31
CA ARG A 712 -0.89 -15.53 19.79
C ARG A 712 -2.30 -14.97 19.74
N SER A 713 -3.16 -15.61 18.95
CA SER A 713 -4.56 -15.23 18.91
C SER A 713 -5.34 -15.87 20.06
N THR A 714 -6.21 -15.08 20.68
CA THR A 714 -7.18 -15.57 21.66
C THR A 714 -8.59 -15.47 21.08
N VAL A 715 -9.33 -16.56 21.20
CA VAL A 715 -10.73 -16.63 20.79
C VAL A 715 -11.57 -16.33 22.02
N GLY A 716 -12.37 -15.28 21.92
CA GLY A 716 -13.04 -14.71 23.07
C GLY A 716 -14.44 -14.23 22.74
N ARG A 717 -15.15 -13.85 23.80
CA ARG A 717 -16.43 -13.17 23.70
C ARG A 717 -16.19 -11.68 23.92
N PHE A 718 -16.67 -10.86 23.00
CA PHE A 718 -16.50 -9.41 23.03
C PHE A 718 -17.87 -8.74 23.04
N THR A 719 -18.00 -7.64 23.77
CA THR A 719 -19.23 -6.85 23.82
C THR A 719 -19.23 -5.84 22.68
N SER A 720 -20.21 -5.95 21.80
CA SER A 720 -20.41 -4.95 20.75
C SER A 720 -20.85 -3.63 21.35
N ARG A 721 -20.18 -2.56 20.94
CA ARG A 721 -20.66 -1.20 21.16
C ARG A 721 -21.48 -0.80 19.94
N GLU A 722 -22.45 0.10 20.11
CA GLU A 722 -23.08 0.75 18.96
C GLU A 722 -22.01 1.56 18.21
N THR A 723 -21.34 0.92 17.27
CA THR A 723 -20.48 1.60 16.31
C THR A 723 -21.39 2.25 15.30
N GLY A 724 -21.14 3.53 14.98
CA GLY A 724 -21.83 4.19 13.88
C GLY A 724 -21.77 3.34 12.61
N PHE A 725 -22.82 3.41 11.79
CA PHE A 725 -22.95 2.62 10.57
C PHE A 725 -21.80 2.95 9.59
N VAL A 726 -20.83 2.04 9.49
CA VAL A 726 -19.88 2.01 8.37
C VAL A 726 -20.55 1.24 7.24
N HIS A 727 -20.17 1.53 5.99
CA HIS A 727 -20.69 0.87 4.78
C HIS A 727 -20.84 -0.66 4.97
N PRO A 728 -21.95 -1.31 4.53
CA PRO A 728 -22.26 -2.70 4.85
C PRO A 728 -21.17 -3.70 4.42
N LEU A 729 -20.44 -3.43 3.34
CA LEU A 729 -19.36 -4.30 2.87
C LEU A 729 -18.00 -4.09 3.57
N VAL A 730 -17.96 -3.30 4.65
CA VAL A 730 -16.77 -3.12 5.48
C VAL A 730 -16.94 -3.92 6.76
N LEU A 731 -15.91 -4.67 7.15
CA LEU A 731 -15.86 -5.31 8.46
C LEU A 731 -15.27 -4.31 9.47
N PRO A 732 -16.08 -3.67 10.34
CA PRO A 732 -15.55 -2.70 11.28
C PRO A 732 -14.69 -3.38 12.34
N LYS A 733 -13.72 -2.62 12.84
CA LYS A 733 -12.88 -3.00 13.98
C LYS A 733 -13.42 -2.31 15.21
N GLU A 734 -13.74 -3.09 16.23
CA GLU A 734 -14.09 -2.59 17.56
C GLU A 734 -12.83 -2.49 18.41
N PHE A 735 -12.65 -1.35 19.08
CA PHE A 735 -11.52 -1.07 19.96
C PHE A 735 -12.00 -1.03 21.41
N GLN A 736 -11.44 -1.92 22.24
CA GLN A 736 -11.72 -1.98 23.66
C GLN A 736 -10.41 -1.82 24.44
N TYR A 737 -10.28 -0.72 25.16
CA TYR A 737 -9.19 -0.55 26.12
C TYR A 737 -9.64 -1.03 27.50
N ASP A 738 -8.93 -1.99 28.06
CA ASP A 738 -9.06 -2.43 29.44
C ASP A 738 -8.08 -1.63 30.32
N PRO A 739 -8.55 -0.67 31.14
CA PRO A 739 -7.68 0.14 31.99
C PRO A 739 -7.13 -0.63 33.20
N ILE A 740 -7.67 -1.81 33.52
CA ILE A 740 -7.18 -2.67 34.62
C ILE A 740 -5.97 -3.46 34.15
N GLU A 741 -6.06 -4.06 32.96
CA GLU A 741 -4.97 -4.85 32.36
C GLU A 741 -3.99 -3.99 31.54
N ASP A 742 -4.30 -2.70 31.32
CA ASP A 742 -3.58 -1.79 30.42
C ASP A 742 -3.39 -2.37 29.01
N GLN A 743 -4.47 -2.97 28.49
CA GLN A 743 -4.46 -3.68 27.20
C GLN A 743 -5.49 -3.09 26.25
N LEU A 744 -5.05 -2.81 25.02
CA LEU A 744 -5.93 -2.53 23.89
C LEU A 744 -6.28 -3.85 23.21
N ILE A 745 -7.57 -4.12 23.05
CA ILE A 745 -8.11 -5.28 22.36
C ILE A 745 -8.80 -4.78 21.10
N ILE A 746 -8.37 -5.27 19.95
CA ILE A 746 -9.00 -4.98 18.66
C ILE A 746 -9.72 -6.24 18.19
N THR A 747 -11.03 -6.14 17.98
CA THR A 747 -11.84 -7.27 17.50
C THR A 747 -12.58 -6.89 16.22
N PRO A 748 -12.48 -7.70 15.14
CA PRO A 748 -13.31 -7.50 13.96
C PRO A 748 -14.73 -8.03 14.22
N ALA A 749 -15.73 -7.18 14.07
CA ALA A 749 -17.12 -7.49 14.36
C ALA A 749 -18.02 -7.07 13.20
N ALA A 750 -18.80 -7.98 12.65
CA ALA A 750 -19.89 -7.58 11.77
C ALA A 750 -21.02 -6.98 12.62
N THR A 751 -21.59 -5.85 12.21
CA THR A 751 -22.72 -5.22 12.92
C THR A 751 -23.83 -4.90 11.93
N GLY A 752 -25.09 -5.09 12.33
CA GLY A 752 -26.26 -4.77 11.52
C GLY A 752 -26.81 -5.91 10.67
N ASP A 753 -27.98 -5.65 10.07
CA ASP A 753 -28.72 -6.56 9.18
C ASP A 753 -28.91 -7.96 9.82
N LEU A 754 -28.59 -9.05 9.11
CA LEU A 754 -28.77 -10.41 9.60
C LEU A 754 -27.73 -10.86 10.65
N PHE A 755 -26.61 -10.15 10.81
CA PHE A 755 -25.54 -10.54 11.74
C PHE A 755 -25.98 -10.35 13.20
N ASP A 756 -26.67 -9.25 13.51
CA ASP A 756 -27.19 -9.01 14.87
C ASP A 756 -28.20 -10.07 15.29
N VAL A 757 -29.04 -10.52 14.35
CA VAL A 757 -30.00 -11.60 14.58
C VAL A 757 -29.28 -12.92 14.85
N TYR A 758 -28.26 -13.24 14.05
CA TYR A 758 -27.42 -14.42 14.24
C TYR A 758 -26.71 -14.41 15.60
N TYR A 759 -26.01 -13.32 15.95
CA TYR A 759 -25.31 -13.20 17.22
C TYR A 759 -26.28 -13.24 18.40
N SER A 760 -27.48 -12.67 18.27
CA SER A 760 -28.52 -12.78 19.31
C SER A 760 -28.94 -14.24 19.56
N LEU A 761 -29.13 -15.04 18.52
CA LEU A 761 -29.49 -16.45 18.64
C LEU A 761 -28.34 -17.28 19.23
N GLN A 762 -27.12 -17.04 18.75
CA GLN A 762 -25.89 -17.65 19.26
C GLN A 762 -25.67 -17.38 20.76
N ASN A 763 -25.87 -16.13 21.20
CA ASN A 763 -25.72 -15.77 22.62
C ASN A 763 -26.70 -16.54 23.52
N ARG A 764 -27.93 -16.76 23.06
CA ARG A 764 -28.94 -17.50 23.83
C ARG A 764 -28.61 -18.98 23.96
N LEU A 765 -28.02 -19.60 22.94
CA LEU A 765 -27.52 -20.98 23.04
C LEU A 765 -26.45 -21.13 24.12
N ASN A 766 -25.63 -20.09 24.33
CA ASN A 766 -24.52 -20.12 25.28
C ASN A 766 -24.84 -19.46 26.64
N ASN A 767 -26.12 -19.13 26.91
CA ASN A 767 -26.55 -18.33 28.07
C ASN A 767 -25.69 -17.06 28.29
N ALA A 768 -25.26 -16.43 27.19
CA ALA A 768 -24.45 -15.22 27.20
C ALA A 768 -25.32 -13.95 27.30
N LEU A 769 -24.70 -12.84 27.72
CA LEU A 769 -25.33 -11.52 27.71
C LEU A 769 -25.70 -11.12 26.26
N THR A 770 -26.83 -10.44 26.10
CA THR A 770 -27.21 -9.85 24.81
C THR A 770 -26.21 -8.76 24.40
N GLY A 771 -25.93 -8.67 23.10
CA GLY A 771 -24.98 -7.68 22.57
C GLY A 771 -23.51 -8.12 22.60
N SER A 772 -23.23 -9.41 22.82
CA SER A 772 -21.89 -9.96 22.58
C SER A 772 -21.77 -10.71 21.26
N HIS A 773 -20.57 -10.85 20.76
CA HIS A 773 -20.23 -11.75 19.66
C HIS A 773 -18.97 -12.54 20.02
N PHE A 774 -18.69 -13.60 19.26
CA PHE A 774 -17.42 -14.28 19.34
C PHE A 774 -16.47 -13.71 18.30
N GLY A 775 -15.24 -13.45 18.72
CA GLY A 775 -14.23 -12.86 17.87
C GLY A 775 -12.84 -13.39 18.18
N ILE A 776 -11.86 -12.81 17.51
CA ILE A 776 -10.45 -13.12 17.67
C ILE A 776 -9.72 -11.82 17.97
N SER A 777 -8.93 -11.80 19.05
CA SER A 777 -7.92 -10.76 19.31
C SER A 777 -6.53 -11.37 19.19
N SER A 778 -5.50 -10.57 18.86
CA SER A 778 -4.15 -11.08 18.61
C SER A 778 -3.10 -10.15 19.21
N SER A 779 -2.30 -10.70 20.12
CA SER A 779 -1.19 -10.01 20.75
C SER A 779 0.12 -10.76 20.53
N LEU A 780 1.23 -10.02 20.43
CA LEU A 780 2.56 -10.62 20.23
C LEU A 780 2.82 -11.69 21.28
N GLY A 781 3.30 -12.85 20.84
CA GLY A 781 3.61 -13.94 21.75
C GLY A 781 4.67 -13.52 22.78
N PRO A 782 4.60 -14.02 24.03
CA PRO A 782 5.57 -13.67 25.07
C PRO A 782 7.01 -14.07 24.73
N ASP A 783 7.18 -15.05 23.83
CA ASP A 783 8.47 -15.54 23.35
C ASP A 783 9.00 -14.73 22.13
N PHE A 784 8.23 -13.78 21.60
CA PHE A 784 8.65 -12.96 20.48
C PHE A 784 9.75 -11.98 20.93
N PRO A 785 10.93 -11.97 20.26
CA PRO A 785 12.04 -11.12 20.67
C PRO A 785 11.73 -9.64 20.41
N LYS A 786 12.48 -8.75 21.07
CA LYS A 786 12.41 -7.32 20.76
C LYS A 786 12.81 -7.10 19.30
N THR A 787 12.05 -6.29 18.57
CA THR A 787 12.34 -5.97 17.16
C THR A 787 13.74 -5.43 16.95
N GLY A 788 14.25 -4.62 17.90
CA GLY A 788 15.63 -4.13 17.88
C GLY A 788 16.71 -5.21 17.84
N SER A 789 16.51 -6.37 18.49
CA SER A 789 17.51 -7.46 18.46
C SER A 789 17.47 -8.27 17.16
N LEU A 790 16.34 -8.28 16.46
CA LEU A 790 16.27 -8.89 15.13
C LEU A 790 16.91 -7.98 14.07
N LEU A 791 16.69 -6.66 14.21
CA LEU A 791 17.20 -5.65 13.30
C LEU A 791 18.74 -5.57 13.28
N THR A 792 19.45 -6.03 14.32
CA THR A 792 20.92 -6.12 14.28
C THR A 792 21.44 -7.15 13.27
N HIS A 793 20.58 -8.04 12.78
CA HIS A 793 20.94 -9.13 11.86
C HIS A 793 20.20 -9.07 10.51
N CYS A 794 19.39 -8.04 10.29
CA CYS A 794 18.73 -7.82 9.00
C CYS A 794 18.67 -6.34 8.62
N THR A 795 18.66 -6.04 7.31
CA THR A 795 18.45 -4.65 6.88
C THR A 795 17.00 -4.24 7.07
N TRP A 796 16.06 -5.04 6.57
CA TRP A 796 14.62 -4.85 6.80
C TRP A 796 14.02 -6.04 7.55
N LEU A 797 13.24 -5.74 8.58
CA LEU A 797 12.36 -6.67 9.26
C LEU A 797 10.93 -6.45 8.75
N VAL A 798 10.33 -7.49 8.18
CA VAL A 798 8.95 -7.50 7.73
C VAL A 798 8.15 -8.36 8.70
N LEU A 799 7.12 -7.79 9.32
CA LEU A 799 6.20 -8.51 10.20
C LEU A 799 4.84 -8.57 9.51
N GLY A 800 4.37 -9.79 9.25
CA GLY A 800 3.05 -10.03 8.69
C GLY A 800 2.16 -10.74 9.70
N ASP A 801 1.18 -10.05 10.29
CA ASP A 801 0.41 -10.63 11.40
C ASP A 801 -1.09 -10.27 11.37
N LYS A 802 -1.91 -11.05 12.06
CA LYS A 802 -3.33 -10.73 12.28
C LYS A 802 -3.43 -9.50 13.18
N LEU A 803 -4.11 -8.45 12.68
CA LEU A 803 -4.61 -7.29 13.44
C LEU A 803 -3.79 -6.99 14.70
N VAL A 804 -2.63 -6.34 14.52
CA VAL A 804 -1.70 -6.16 15.63
C VAL A 804 -2.30 -5.17 16.65
N ASP A 805 -2.68 -5.67 17.82
CA ASP A 805 -3.27 -4.89 18.92
C ASP A 805 -2.35 -3.74 19.40
N ALA A 806 -1.04 -3.86 19.19
CA ALA A 806 -0.05 -2.81 19.45
C ALA A 806 1.13 -2.87 18.47
N LEU A 807 1.48 -1.74 17.85
CA LEU A 807 2.65 -1.66 16.97
C LEU A 807 3.92 -2.13 17.71
N PRO A 808 4.74 -3.02 17.12
CA PRO A 808 5.95 -3.55 17.73
C PRO A 808 7.07 -2.50 17.70
N ASN A 809 6.91 -1.41 18.46
CA ASN A 809 7.84 -0.28 18.51
C ASN A 809 8.99 -0.50 19.52
N ASN A 810 9.23 -1.74 19.94
CA ASN A 810 10.29 -2.12 20.88
C ASN A 810 11.69 -2.17 20.21
N GLY A 811 11.99 -1.19 19.36
CA GLY A 811 13.25 -1.03 18.61
C GLY A 811 13.06 -0.95 17.09
N GLY A 812 13.85 -0.11 16.43
CA GLY A 812 13.77 0.15 14.99
C GLY A 812 12.87 1.32 14.60
N GLN A 813 12.94 1.71 13.33
CA GLN A 813 12.14 2.75 12.70
C GLN A 813 11.16 2.11 11.70
N MET A 814 9.87 2.41 11.83
CA MET A 814 8.85 1.96 10.88
C MET A 814 8.99 2.72 9.58
N ILE A 815 8.93 2.01 8.45
CA ILE A 815 8.99 2.62 7.11
C ILE A 815 7.74 2.34 6.29
N SER A 816 6.91 1.38 6.71
CA SER A 816 5.63 1.06 6.09
C SER A 816 4.72 0.34 7.09
N TYR A 817 3.43 0.68 7.09
CA TYR A 817 2.38 -0.04 7.79
C TYR A 817 1.19 -0.22 6.86
N GLU A 818 1.08 -1.39 6.25
CA GLU A 818 0.08 -1.71 5.24
C GLU A 818 -1.00 -2.59 5.86
N PRO A 819 -2.14 -2.00 6.30
CA PRO A 819 -3.22 -2.78 6.86
C PRO A 819 -3.81 -3.71 5.80
N GLY A 820 -4.06 -4.96 6.20
CA GLY A 820 -4.79 -5.92 5.40
C GLY A 820 -6.16 -6.21 5.97
N ILE A 821 -6.81 -7.20 5.37
CA ILE A 821 -8.10 -7.72 5.82
C ILE A 821 -7.87 -8.70 6.97
N ARG A 822 -6.95 -9.64 6.78
CA ARG A 822 -6.58 -10.64 7.78
C ARG A 822 -5.14 -10.51 8.21
N ARG A 823 -4.28 -9.90 7.38
CA ARG A 823 -2.86 -9.72 7.71
C ARG A 823 -2.38 -8.30 7.45
N ASP A 824 -1.97 -7.61 8.50
CA ASP A 824 -1.25 -6.35 8.39
C ASP A 824 0.22 -6.64 8.08
N ILE A 825 0.86 -5.76 7.30
CA ILE A 825 2.30 -5.85 7.04
C ILE A 825 2.99 -4.60 7.57
N ILE A 826 3.95 -4.80 8.46
CA ILE A 826 4.78 -3.75 9.03
C ILE A 826 6.22 -3.97 8.54
N VAL A 827 6.87 -2.90 8.10
CA VAL A 827 8.28 -2.94 7.71
C VAL A 827 9.08 -2.01 8.61
N LEU A 828 10.13 -2.56 9.22
CA LEU A 828 11.02 -1.89 10.15
C LEU A 828 12.46 -1.90 9.62
N THR A 829 13.23 -0.86 9.93
CA THR A 829 14.67 -0.74 9.65
C THR A 829 15.39 -0.11 10.82
N GLU A 830 16.66 -0.42 11.03
CA GLU A 830 17.49 0.34 11.99
C GLU A 830 17.92 1.71 11.42
N ASN A 831 18.04 1.82 10.09
CA ASN A 831 18.67 2.95 9.44
C ASN A 831 17.79 3.60 8.35
N LEU A 832 17.53 4.90 8.48
CA LEU A 832 16.76 5.74 7.54
C LEU A 832 17.61 6.55 6.55
N THR A 833 18.94 6.50 6.64
CA THR A 833 19.89 7.34 5.85
C THR A 833 19.61 7.27 4.34
N LYS A 834 19.18 6.12 3.83
CA LYS A 834 18.84 5.95 2.41
C LYS A 834 17.58 6.72 2.02
N PHE A 835 16.57 6.74 2.89
CA PHE A 835 15.36 7.54 2.70
C PHE A 835 15.65 9.03 2.86
N GLU A 836 16.47 9.41 3.86
CA GLU A 836 16.95 10.79 4.04
C GLU A 836 17.62 11.33 2.78
N ARG A 837 18.58 10.58 2.21
CA ARG A 837 19.27 10.99 0.99
C ARG A 837 18.35 11.09 -0.23
N ALA A 838 17.41 10.15 -0.36
CA ALA A 838 16.46 10.17 -1.46
C ALA A 838 15.51 11.37 -1.36
N PHE A 839 14.97 11.66 -0.16
CA PHE A 839 14.12 12.83 0.06
C PHE A 839 14.86 14.14 -0.17
N ASP A 840 16.06 14.31 0.39
CA ASP A 840 16.88 15.50 0.18
C ASP A 840 17.08 15.75 -1.32
N TYR A 841 17.39 14.70 -2.08
CA TYR A 841 17.52 14.76 -3.54
C TYR A 841 16.23 15.22 -4.24
N TYR A 842 15.08 14.61 -3.94
CA TYR A 842 13.81 14.96 -4.59
C TYR A 842 13.31 16.36 -4.21
N LEU A 843 13.49 16.77 -2.96
CA LEU A 843 13.17 18.13 -2.51
C LEU A 843 14.03 19.15 -3.26
N ARG A 844 15.34 18.90 -3.39
CA ARG A 844 16.24 19.75 -4.20
C ARG A 844 15.89 19.75 -5.68
N LYS A 845 15.40 18.64 -6.24
CA LYS A 845 14.85 18.56 -7.61
C LYS A 845 13.60 19.42 -7.78
N ALA A 846 12.77 19.53 -6.73
CA ALA A 846 11.62 20.42 -6.67
C ALA A 846 11.99 21.89 -6.33
N ASN A 847 13.28 22.23 -6.34
CA ASN A 847 13.83 23.54 -5.96
C ASN A 847 13.56 23.94 -4.50
N LEU A 848 13.45 22.96 -3.60
CA LEU A 848 13.42 23.15 -2.15
C LEU A 848 14.81 22.81 -1.58
N ASP A 849 15.34 23.63 -0.68
CA ASP A 849 16.62 23.38 0.00
C ASP A 849 16.36 23.07 1.49
N PRO A 850 16.00 21.83 1.86
CA PRO A 850 15.66 21.48 3.24
C PRO A 850 16.90 21.48 4.15
N THR A 851 16.69 21.79 5.43
CA THR A 851 17.69 21.54 6.49
C THR A 851 17.64 20.07 6.91
N GLU A 852 18.71 19.56 7.52
CA GLU A 852 18.74 18.17 8.03
C GLU A 852 17.64 17.90 9.08
N GLU A 853 17.31 18.89 9.90
CA GLU A 853 16.28 18.78 10.94
C GLU A 853 14.88 18.66 10.31
N SER A 854 14.54 19.55 9.37
CA SER A 854 13.27 19.50 8.64
C SER A 854 13.11 18.20 7.83
N LEU A 855 14.21 17.67 7.30
CA LEU A 855 14.22 16.40 6.58
C LEU A 855 13.88 15.22 7.51
N ARG A 856 14.43 15.19 8.73
CA ARG A 856 14.14 14.14 9.72
C ARG A 856 12.70 14.19 10.20
N GLU A 857 12.18 15.38 10.51
CA GLU A 857 10.76 15.55 10.90
C GLU A 857 9.80 15.08 9.80
N LEU A 858 10.11 15.40 8.55
CA LEU A 858 9.29 15.00 7.40
C LEU A 858 9.28 13.48 7.21
N ILE A 859 10.43 12.82 7.43
CA ILE A 859 10.55 11.36 7.34
C ILE A 859 9.82 10.68 8.49
N ALA A 860 9.96 11.18 9.72
CA ALA A 860 9.22 10.67 10.87
C ALA A 860 7.69 10.79 10.63
N SER A 861 7.24 11.96 10.18
CA SER A 861 5.82 12.18 9.86
C SER A 861 5.33 11.30 8.72
N SER A 862 6.17 11.02 7.72
CA SER A 862 5.83 10.14 6.59
C SER A 862 5.80 8.66 6.97
N ALA A 863 6.59 8.27 7.98
CA ALA A 863 6.61 6.92 8.53
C ALA A 863 5.35 6.60 9.37
N GLU A 864 4.73 7.61 9.98
CA GLU A 864 3.47 7.47 10.72
C GLU A 864 2.23 7.31 9.82
N LEU A 865 2.38 7.53 8.50
CA LEU A 865 1.29 7.35 7.55
C LEU A 865 0.95 5.86 7.36
N VAL A 866 -0.33 5.54 7.54
CA VAL A 866 -0.91 4.23 7.20
C VAL A 866 -0.87 4.04 5.67
N GLY A 867 -0.50 2.85 5.22
CA GLY A 867 -0.31 2.49 3.82
C GLY A 867 1.16 2.19 3.51
N GLU A 868 1.61 2.52 2.31
CA GLU A 868 2.99 2.24 1.90
C GLU A 868 4.04 3.12 2.64
N GLY A 869 3.64 4.11 3.42
CA GLY A 869 4.54 5.01 4.16
C GLY A 869 5.69 5.53 3.30
N LEU A 870 6.93 5.37 3.81
CA LEU A 870 8.15 5.72 3.09
C LEU A 870 8.45 4.81 1.89
N LEU A 871 7.92 3.57 1.88
CA LEU A 871 8.05 2.70 0.72
C LEU A 871 7.25 3.23 -0.48
N GLY A 872 6.18 4.01 -0.28
CA GLY A 872 5.39 4.63 -1.34
C GLY A 872 6.20 5.53 -2.28
N LEU A 873 7.33 6.03 -1.79
CA LEU A 873 8.25 6.88 -2.54
C LEU A 873 9.18 6.08 -3.45
N ILE A 874 9.33 4.78 -3.17
CA ILE A 874 10.13 3.87 -3.98
C ILE A 874 9.23 3.31 -5.07
N ARG A 875 9.35 3.88 -6.27
CA ARG A 875 8.65 3.37 -7.45
C ARG A 875 9.37 2.12 -7.99
N PRO A 876 8.67 0.97 -8.13
CA PRO A 876 9.27 -0.28 -8.62
C PRO A 876 9.86 -0.15 -10.03
N ASP A 877 9.26 0.70 -10.87
CA ASP A 877 9.62 0.87 -12.28
C ASP A 877 10.64 1.98 -12.53
N GLY A 878 11.06 2.73 -11.50
CA GLY A 878 12.00 3.84 -11.66
C GLY A 878 11.51 5.01 -12.53
N ASP A 879 10.29 4.96 -13.05
CA ASP A 879 9.66 5.99 -13.89
C ASP A 879 8.62 6.78 -13.06
N GLU A 880 8.97 7.99 -12.63
CA GLU A 880 8.53 9.33 -13.13
C GLU A 880 9.29 10.43 -12.38
#